data_AF-A0A351FTI8-F1
#
_entry.id   AF-A0A351FTI8-F1
#
_cell.length_a   1.000
_cell.length_b   1.000
_cell.length_c   1.000
_cell.angle_alpha   90.00
_cell.angle_beta   90.00
_cell.angle_gamma   90.00
#
_symmetry.space_group_name_H-M   'P 1'
#
loop_
_entity.id
_entity.type
_entity.pdbx_description
1 polymer ?
#
loop_
_entity_poly.entity_id
_entity_poly.type
_entity_poly.pdbx_seq_one_letter_code
_entity_poly.pdbx_strand_id
1 'polypeptide(L)'
;NSEAPIAWYVNAHELQHQGHAEEAYKAFTQSIRLLPPNRHVLDWEHEKPFLVGTLRTILAQKTLAPHVLAQAGINRLFQSGDTAERRQLEADWLTRYACELAPEDARVWRNRAQYLASAERADELKGAIAKSLQRLDDGSVDWRQYGHLVNERCNELVKQKRFNEAHQHVLREGIPARSKEATAAQIDLSSKYNQALVQMPYRGRTERNNATYTWNRLPIGLVSINDVLFDVRGLVRLTGGFIANREFADPVPTKVTDIAVNQTGKYLHFLHNIVANIQRRTPHGEVVGHYTLHYVDEEQVRFPIRYGQDVIPWVFTRFAKPTQARVGWAEGLYQNHKTLSHSIWENPRPEVEIRSISFESTNTHAAPFLVAVSIESEEVDSPADDADQMSIHAFRQSFLTQGKTQLTKEAVDALSQKACELAPENADVTYRRAEVLFQTDQLDAALMVIENLCKEHPENSVYRLLEGRILWKLGRAEAAAGKLQRSAGELPMSLAFNEDQQLIWSQFTEQVHAKMGEVEGRNWLYQLQIPPRDAGLPKHLVDLSGHYNASFEESWYTPRGYPNYSGPFFNEIQPGVQTLDGTPYDIRGVIQLNNRSKIAMHNSYPEAVNAIEVGIQGNQVHFLHATLNNDRPGTPVVNYQIHLSNGDVHNHIVRFGLDIHEMVRNHDAPKPECTAWLTPNISPFAGESDALLHQSTWNNPTPEHAIHHVDVKIGGSSAQPFLVAMTVESFDQQLSRDPKDILQVAQIANRKIKQRYSVNPSVLRHVKKLAEKIEAEGADNPRALYLLAKIYYRLEQQELALETVSNALKLAKANRAECLELKSDIFAALKQFSLARETQQQVRRAVLDASIPARGKGISSRFIDLNAHYNVLLSEFSYQTEQSSRTLTETFAHMNPGVGQFAGIPFDVRGIVALAGAETELAAGVYELKPEVKGIAVGRKASAVHLLQGAGWGDIEPHGTCIGQVVVHYEDGETSVVDICAGMHVRDWFLTRNHTRQVSDGQLASVHPSSQVNGRDIGLYTMTWKNPKPETKIESIDFRSTMTAGAPFLLGVTLDD
;
A
#
# COMPACT_ATOMS: atom_id res chain seq x y z
N ASN A 1 -40.83 17.83 -26.26
CA ASN A 1 -41.97 17.11 -26.86
C ASN A 1 -43.29 17.61 -26.30
N SER A 2 -44.15 18.15 -27.16
CA SER A 2 -45.51 18.62 -26.85
C SER A 2 -46.49 17.48 -26.50
N GLU A 3 -46.02 16.23 -26.41
CA GLU A 3 -46.81 15.05 -26.02
C GLU A 3 -46.39 14.46 -24.65
N ALA A 4 -45.43 15.07 -23.95
CA ALA A 4 -45.04 14.59 -22.62
C ALA A 4 -46.06 15.06 -21.56
N PRO A 5 -46.57 14.16 -20.69
CA PRO A 5 -47.51 14.53 -19.62
C PRO A 5 -47.03 15.70 -18.77
N ILE A 6 -45.72 15.74 -18.48
CA ILE A 6 -45.09 16.80 -17.68
C ILE A 6 -45.11 18.17 -18.37
N ALA A 7 -45.02 18.22 -19.70
CA ALA A 7 -45.07 19.48 -20.45
C ALA A 7 -46.47 20.10 -20.38
N TRP A 8 -47.51 19.27 -20.46
CA TRP A 8 -48.90 19.70 -20.28
C TRP A 8 -49.20 20.13 -18.84
N TYR A 9 -48.56 19.49 -17.85
CA TYR A 9 -48.70 19.85 -16.44
C TYR A 9 -48.04 21.20 -16.12
N VAL A 10 -46.81 21.41 -16.61
CA VAL A 10 -46.08 22.68 -16.42
C VAL A 10 -46.81 23.83 -17.12
N ASN A 11 -47.30 23.61 -18.35
CA ASN A 11 -48.12 24.59 -19.07
C ASN A 11 -49.42 24.92 -18.31
N ALA A 12 -50.11 23.91 -17.75
CA ALA A 12 -51.29 24.15 -16.93
C ALA A 12 -51.00 25.01 -15.70
N HIS A 13 -49.87 24.79 -15.04
CA HIS A 13 -49.47 25.56 -13.87
C HIS A 13 -49.11 27.01 -14.23
N GLU A 14 -48.45 27.23 -15.35
CA GLU A 14 -48.11 28.56 -15.85
C GLU A 14 -49.35 29.36 -16.27
N LEU A 15 -50.30 28.72 -16.98
CA LEU A 15 -51.61 29.29 -17.33
C LEU A 15 -52.43 29.64 -16.08
N GLN A 16 -52.36 28.80 -15.04
CA GLN A 16 -53.03 29.07 -13.76
C GLN A 16 -52.44 30.30 -13.07
N HIS A 17 -51.12 30.46 -13.09
CA HIS A 17 -50.43 31.60 -12.51
C HIS A 17 -50.71 32.91 -13.24
N GLN A 18 -51.00 32.82 -14.55
CA GLN A 18 -51.39 33.94 -15.41
C GLN A 18 -52.89 34.25 -15.35
N GLY A 19 -53.69 33.50 -14.58
CA GLY A 19 -55.12 33.74 -14.39
C GLY A 19 -56.03 33.11 -15.45
N HIS A 20 -55.50 32.27 -16.34
CA HIS A 20 -56.22 31.61 -17.42
C HIS A 20 -56.78 30.24 -16.98
N ALA A 21 -57.74 30.26 -16.06
CA ALA A 21 -58.22 29.07 -15.34
C ALA A 21 -58.82 27.97 -16.24
N GLU A 22 -59.55 28.31 -17.31
CA GLU A 22 -60.12 27.30 -18.22
C GLU A 22 -59.06 26.59 -19.07
N GLU A 23 -58.06 27.33 -19.53
CA GLU A 23 -56.99 26.79 -20.38
C GLU A 23 -56.01 25.96 -19.54
N ALA A 24 -55.73 26.42 -18.31
CA ALA A 24 -55.02 25.65 -17.30
C ALA A 24 -55.70 24.30 -17.04
N TYR A 25 -57.02 24.29 -16.86
CA TYR A 25 -57.78 23.06 -16.63
C TYR A 25 -57.72 22.09 -17.82
N LYS A 26 -57.84 22.59 -19.05
CA LYS A 26 -57.74 21.78 -20.28
C LYS A 26 -56.33 21.18 -20.44
N ALA A 27 -55.28 21.97 -20.22
CA ALA A 27 -53.90 21.50 -20.26
C ALA A 27 -53.61 20.46 -19.16
N PHE A 28 -54.16 20.66 -17.96
CA PHE A 28 -54.03 19.73 -16.85
C PHE A 28 -54.72 18.38 -17.13
N THR A 29 -55.92 18.42 -17.70
CA THR A 29 -56.68 17.22 -18.05
C THR A 29 -55.97 16.41 -19.14
N GLN A 30 -55.36 17.09 -20.11
CA GLN A 30 -54.56 16.46 -21.17
C GLN A 30 -53.28 15.82 -20.61
N SER A 31 -52.63 16.45 -19.63
CA SER A 31 -51.51 15.86 -18.89
C SER A 31 -51.89 14.53 -18.26
N ILE A 32 -53.05 14.47 -17.60
CA ILE A 32 -53.53 13.26 -16.91
C ILE A 32 -53.90 12.15 -17.90
N ARG A 33 -54.51 12.49 -19.04
CA ARG A 33 -54.94 11.53 -20.06
C ARG A 33 -53.77 10.78 -20.72
N LEU A 34 -52.59 11.39 -20.74
CA LEU A 34 -51.38 10.83 -21.37
C LEU A 34 -50.59 9.88 -20.43
N LEU A 35 -51.09 9.57 -19.23
CA LEU A 35 -50.40 8.72 -18.24
C LEU A 35 -50.87 7.23 -18.27
N PRO A 36 -49.99 6.24 -17.96
CA PRO A 36 -50.34 4.82 -17.99
C PRO A 36 -51.39 4.36 -16.94
N PRO A 37 -52.07 3.21 -17.17
CA PRO A 37 -53.35 2.84 -16.54
C PRO A 37 -53.34 2.13 -15.16
N ASN A 38 -52.22 1.70 -14.58
CA ASN A 38 -52.23 0.99 -13.28
C ASN A 38 -52.08 1.97 -12.09
N ARG A 39 -53.05 2.07 -11.16
CA ARG A 39 -52.98 2.96 -9.97
C ARG A 39 -53.57 2.37 -8.68
N HIS A 40 -53.02 2.76 -7.51
CA HIS A 40 -53.53 2.43 -6.17
C HIS A 40 -54.13 3.68 -5.48
N VAL A 41 -55.19 3.51 -4.68
CA VAL A 41 -56.00 4.61 -4.10
C VAL A 41 -55.22 5.52 -3.11
N LEU A 42 -54.08 5.04 -2.59
CA LEU A 42 -53.23 5.82 -1.66
C LEU A 42 -52.27 6.79 -2.35
N ASP A 43 -52.25 6.84 -3.69
CA ASP A 43 -51.35 7.71 -4.45
C ASP A 43 -51.70 9.21 -4.34
N TRP A 44 -52.92 9.57 -3.87
CA TRP A 44 -53.45 10.94 -3.94
C TRP A 44 -54.34 11.32 -2.76
N GLU A 45 -54.18 12.55 -2.26
CA GLU A 45 -55.16 13.24 -1.41
C GLU A 45 -55.36 14.65 -1.99
N HIS A 46 -56.61 15.02 -2.30
CA HIS A 46 -56.97 16.30 -2.93
C HIS A 46 -56.23 16.64 -4.23
N GLU A 47 -56.14 15.68 -5.15
CA GLU A 47 -55.62 15.88 -6.52
C GLU A 47 -54.18 16.40 -6.57
N LYS A 48 -53.42 16.18 -5.48
CA LYS A 48 -51.97 16.30 -5.39
C LYS A 48 -51.39 14.93 -4.99
N PRO A 49 -50.16 14.59 -5.40
CA PRO A 49 -49.53 13.40 -4.84
C PRO A 49 -49.44 13.61 -3.33
N PHE A 50 -49.90 12.62 -2.55
CA PHE A 50 -49.84 12.71 -1.09
C PHE A 50 -48.37 12.64 -0.68
N LEU A 51 -47.77 13.81 -0.41
CA LEU A 51 -46.36 13.94 -0.04
C LEU A 51 -46.30 14.73 1.27
N VAL A 52 -45.79 14.10 2.33
CA VAL A 52 -45.63 14.72 3.66
C VAL A 52 -44.63 15.88 3.57
N GLY A 53 -44.77 16.90 4.43
CA GLY A 53 -44.10 18.20 4.35
C GLY A 53 -42.63 18.21 3.89
N THR A 54 -41.79 17.29 4.39
CA THR A 54 -40.37 17.16 3.99
C THR A 54 -40.20 16.87 2.50
N LEU A 55 -41.05 16.02 1.93
CA LEU A 55 -40.97 15.60 0.53
C LEU A 55 -41.54 16.69 -0.41
N ARG A 56 -42.49 17.49 0.08
CA ARG A 56 -42.93 18.75 -0.56
C ARG A 56 -41.80 19.80 -0.55
N THR A 57 -41.02 19.92 0.51
CA THR A 57 -39.87 20.84 0.59
C THR A 57 -38.74 20.44 -0.35
N ILE A 58 -38.44 19.14 -0.47
CA ILE A 58 -37.43 18.64 -1.42
C ILE A 58 -37.87 18.95 -2.85
N LEU A 59 -39.11 18.64 -3.22
CA LEU A 59 -39.63 18.89 -4.57
C LEU A 59 -39.83 20.38 -4.91
N ALA A 60 -39.83 21.27 -3.90
CA ALA A 60 -39.91 22.72 -4.09
C ALA A 60 -38.56 23.39 -4.41
N GLN A 61 -37.45 22.63 -4.42
CA GLN A 61 -36.13 23.17 -4.78
C GLN A 61 -36.07 23.49 -6.28
N LYS A 62 -35.45 24.62 -6.64
CA LYS A 62 -35.37 25.12 -8.04
C LYS A 62 -34.59 24.20 -8.98
N THR A 63 -33.67 23.39 -8.45
CA THR A 63 -32.86 22.43 -9.18
C THR A 63 -32.74 21.17 -8.34
N LEU A 64 -33.18 20.02 -8.88
CA LEU A 64 -33.12 18.72 -8.21
C LEU A 64 -32.30 17.77 -9.06
N ALA A 65 -31.10 17.43 -8.57
CA ALA A 65 -30.30 16.40 -9.20
C ALA A 65 -31.00 15.03 -9.03
N PRO A 66 -31.17 14.22 -10.10
CA PRO A 66 -31.86 12.93 -10.03
C PRO A 66 -31.31 11.97 -8.95
N HIS A 67 -29.99 11.99 -8.69
CA HIS A 67 -29.40 11.18 -7.62
C HIS A 67 -29.91 11.57 -6.21
N VAL A 68 -30.16 12.86 -5.96
CA VAL A 68 -30.69 13.35 -4.67
C VAL A 68 -32.11 12.86 -4.46
N LEU A 69 -32.94 12.86 -5.52
CA LEU A 69 -34.29 12.31 -5.49
C LEU A 69 -34.28 10.81 -5.15
N ALA A 70 -33.43 10.03 -5.82
CA ALA A 70 -33.29 8.61 -5.54
C ALA A 70 -32.81 8.35 -4.10
N GLN A 71 -31.85 9.14 -3.61
CA GLN A 71 -31.35 9.02 -2.23
C GLN A 71 -32.41 9.41 -1.20
N ALA A 72 -33.21 10.45 -1.47
CA ALA A 72 -34.35 10.81 -0.64
C ALA A 72 -35.35 9.66 -0.53
N GLY A 73 -35.60 8.94 -1.64
CA GLY A 73 -36.43 7.74 -1.67
C GLY A 73 -35.88 6.63 -0.77
N ILE A 74 -34.57 6.35 -0.85
CA ILE A 74 -33.92 5.38 0.05
C ILE A 74 -34.00 5.80 1.52
N ASN A 75 -33.71 7.06 1.83
CA ASN A 75 -33.80 7.56 3.19
C ASN A 75 -35.22 7.46 3.74
N ARG A 76 -36.23 7.61 2.88
CA ARG A 76 -37.64 7.53 3.26
C ARG A 76 -38.04 6.16 3.81
N LEU A 77 -37.46 5.08 3.29
CA LEU A 77 -37.68 3.71 3.80
C LEU A 77 -37.37 3.57 5.30
N PHE A 78 -36.48 4.42 5.84
CA PHE A 78 -35.95 4.29 7.20
C PHE A 78 -36.45 5.35 8.19
N GLN A 79 -37.30 6.29 7.78
CA GLN A 79 -37.82 7.33 8.68
C GLN A 79 -38.84 6.77 9.68
N SER A 80 -38.78 7.18 10.95
CA SER A 80 -39.56 6.60 12.06
C SER A 80 -40.86 7.34 12.42
N GLY A 81 -41.42 8.13 11.50
CA GLY A 81 -42.59 8.99 11.77
C GLY A 81 -43.81 8.72 10.89
N ASP A 82 -43.84 7.61 10.14
CA ASP A 82 -44.91 7.34 9.17
C ASP A 82 -45.15 5.83 8.95
N THR A 83 -46.26 5.47 8.31
CA THR A 83 -46.62 4.05 8.05
C THR A 83 -45.64 3.40 7.08
N ALA A 84 -45.47 2.07 7.16
CA ALA A 84 -44.56 1.34 6.28
C ALA A 84 -45.02 1.40 4.82
N GLU A 85 -46.33 1.29 4.60
CA GLU A 85 -46.96 1.33 3.28
C GLU A 85 -46.69 2.66 2.58
N ARG A 86 -46.85 3.78 3.30
CA ARG A 86 -46.63 5.11 2.74
C ARG A 86 -45.16 5.37 2.44
N ARG A 87 -44.26 4.97 3.34
CA ARG A 87 -42.81 5.11 3.12
C ARG A 87 -42.35 4.31 1.89
N GLN A 88 -42.89 3.11 1.70
CA GLN A 88 -42.60 2.27 0.53
C GLN A 88 -43.12 2.91 -0.77
N LEU A 89 -44.34 3.45 -0.76
CA LEU A 89 -44.92 4.10 -1.93
C LEU A 89 -44.13 5.34 -2.37
N GLU A 90 -43.80 6.22 -1.41
CA GLU A 90 -43.01 7.42 -1.69
C GLU A 90 -41.58 7.07 -2.15
N ALA A 91 -40.98 6.02 -1.59
CA ALA A 91 -39.67 5.52 -2.02
C ALA A 91 -39.72 4.93 -3.45
N ASP A 92 -40.78 4.19 -3.81
CA ASP A 92 -40.99 3.69 -5.17
C ASP A 92 -41.03 4.84 -6.17
N TRP A 93 -41.88 5.83 -5.88
CA TRP A 93 -42.10 6.97 -6.76
C TRP A 93 -40.82 7.76 -6.97
N LEU A 94 -40.12 8.11 -5.89
CA LEU A 94 -38.88 8.90 -5.95
C LEU A 94 -37.77 8.18 -6.71
N THR A 95 -37.54 6.90 -6.43
CA THR A 95 -36.48 6.13 -7.09
C THR A 95 -36.79 5.86 -8.55
N ARG A 96 -38.05 5.60 -8.90
CA ARG A 96 -38.48 5.41 -10.29
C ARG A 96 -38.41 6.71 -11.09
N TYR A 97 -38.93 7.80 -10.57
CA TYR A 97 -38.90 9.10 -11.24
C TYR A 97 -37.46 9.59 -11.47
N ALA A 98 -36.57 9.37 -10.50
CA ALA A 98 -35.15 9.64 -10.70
C ALA A 98 -34.56 8.85 -11.90
N CYS A 99 -34.92 7.58 -12.06
CA CYS A 99 -34.46 6.76 -13.20
C CYS A 99 -35.01 7.26 -14.54
N GLU A 100 -36.23 7.84 -14.54
CA GLU A 100 -36.82 8.47 -15.72
C GLU A 100 -36.09 9.77 -16.09
N LEU A 101 -35.65 10.55 -15.11
CA LEU A 101 -34.90 11.79 -15.32
C LEU A 101 -33.45 11.58 -15.75
N ALA A 102 -32.81 10.52 -15.28
CA ALA A 102 -31.41 10.19 -15.59
C ALA A 102 -31.22 8.71 -15.91
N PRO A 103 -31.71 8.25 -17.08
CA PRO A 103 -31.64 6.84 -17.46
C PRO A 103 -30.22 6.32 -17.64
N GLU A 104 -29.24 7.19 -17.87
CA GLU A 104 -27.81 6.86 -18.01
C GLU A 104 -27.01 6.99 -16.69
N ASP A 105 -27.64 7.46 -15.59
CA ASP A 105 -26.93 7.61 -14.31
C ASP A 105 -27.04 6.34 -13.45
N ALA A 106 -25.97 5.55 -13.46
CA ALA A 106 -25.88 4.33 -12.68
C ALA A 106 -26.08 4.51 -11.17
N ARG A 107 -25.77 5.70 -10.60
CA ARG A 107 -26.00 6.00 -9.17
C ARG A 107 -27.50 5.96 -8.85
N VAL A 108 -28.31 6.46 -9.75
CA VAL A 108 -29.77 6.47 -9.63
C VAL A 108 -30.32 5.04 -9.72
N TRP A 109 -29.86 4.26 -10.70
CA TRP A 109 -30.24 2.85 -10.83
C TRP A 109 -29.79 2.00 -9.63
N ARG A 110 -28.67 2.34 -8.99
CA ARG A 110 -28.18 1.68 -7.78
C ARG A 110 -29.12 1.87 -6.60
N ASN A 111 -29.63 3.10 -6.43
CA ASN A 111 -30.64 3.41 -5.42
C ASN A 111 -31.99 2.73 -5.77
N ARG A 112 -32.38 2.68 -7.05
CA ARG A 112 -33.56 1.89 -7.46
C ARG A 112 -33.41 0.41 -7.13
N ALA A 113 -32.25 -0.18 -7.39
CA ALA A 113 -31.95 -1.56 -7.03
C ALA A 113 -32.06 -1.81 -5.51
N GLN A 114 -31.55 -0.89 -4.68
CA GLN A 114 -31.70 -0.97 -3.22
C GLN A 114 -33.16 -0.95 -2.77
N TYR A 115 -33.97 -0.07 -3.33
CA TYR A 115 -35.41 -0.05 -3.05
C TYR A 115 -36.09 -1.35 -3.50
N LEU A 116 -35.83 -1.82 -4.73
CA LEU A 116 -36.43 -3.04 -5.27
C LEU A 116 -36.06 -4.29 -4.47
N ALA A 117 -34.84 -4.34 -3.92
CA ALA A 117 -34.42 -5.38 -2.99
C ALA A 117 -35.17 -5.32 -1.65
N SER A 118 -35.42 -4.11 -1.12
CA SER A 118 -36.24 -3.92 0.09
C SER A 118 -37.69 -4.33 -0.10
N ALA A 119 -38.24 -4.03 -1.29
CA ALA A 119 -39.61 -4.36 -1.70
C ALA A 119 -39.78 -5.79 -2.26
N GLU A 120 -38.71 -6.60 -2.28
CA GLU A 120 -38.73 -8.00 -2.74
C GLU A 120 -39.22 -8.19 -4.19
N ARG A 121 -38.97 -7.20 -5.07
CA ARG A 121 -39.37 -7.20 -6.49
C ARG A 121 -38.26 -7.76 -7.39
N ALA A 122 -38.06 -9.07 -7.33
CA ALA A 122 -36.91 -9.76 -7.93
C ALA A 122 -36.74 -9.54 -9.45
N ASP A 123 -37.81 -9.49 -10.22
CA ASP A 123 -37.73 -9.36 -11.69
C ASP A 123 -37.24 -7.97 -12.12
N GLU A 124 -37.78 -6.91 -11.50
CA GLU A 124 -37.33 -5.54 -11.75
C GLU A 124 -35.93 -5.29 -11.20
N LEU A 125 -35.58 -5.94 -10.08
CA LEU A 125 -34.27 -5.82 -9.45
C LEU A 125 -33.15 -6.21 -10.42
N LYS A 126 -33.32 -7.29 -11.19
CA LYS A 126 -32.35 -7.72 -12.21
C LYS A 126 -32.08 -6.63 -13.25
N GLY A 127 -33.13 -5.96 -13.72
CA GLY A 127 -33.02 -4.84 -14.67
C GLY A 127 -32.29 -3.64 -14.07
N ALA A 128 -32.59 -3.28 -12.82
CA ALA A 128 -31.92 -2.18 -12.13
C ALA A 128 -30.44 -2.48 -11.83
N ILE A 129 -30.10 -3.73 -11.51
CA ILE A 129 -28.70 -4.17 -11.33
C ILE A 129 -27.92 -4.04 -12.64
N ALA A 130 -28.50 -4.51 -13.76
CA ALA A 130 -27.84 -4.45 -15.07
C ALA A 130 -27.47 -3.02 -15.51
N LYS A 131 -28.24 -2.02 -15.06
CA LYS A 131 -27.99 -0.59 -15.36
C LYS A 131 -27.12 0.12 -14.31
N SER A 132 -26.88 -0.50 -13.15
CA SER A 132 -26.17 0.15 -12.05
C SER A 132 -24.77 -0.39 -11.81
N LEU A 133 -24.54 -1.69 -12.01
CA LEU A 133 -23.29 -2.35 -11.69
C LEU A 133 -22.44 -2.59 -12.93
N GLN A 134 -21.12 -2.59 -12.74
CA GLN A 134 -20.19 -2.96 -13.78
C GLN A 134 -20.33 -4.44 -14.16
N ARG A 135 -20.25 -4.72 -15.46
CA ARG A 135 -20.10 -6.07 -16.01
C ARG A 135 -18.62 -6.39 -16.19
N LEU A 136 -18.23 -7.60 -15.82
CA LEU A 136 -16.91 -8.15 -16.11
C LEU A 136 -16.87 -8.67 -17.56
N ASP A 137 -15.68 -9.01 -18.05
CA ASP A 137 -15.47 -9.45 -19.44
C ASP A 137 -16.25 -10.73 -19.79
N ASP A 138 -16.51 -11.58 -18.80
CA ASP A 138 -17.34 -12.78 -18.90
C ASP A 138 -18.86 -12.49 -18.87
N GLY A 139 -19.26 -11.21 -18.79
CA GLY A 139 -20.65 -10.76 -18.70
C GLY A 139 -21.29 -10.90 -17.31
N SER A 140 -20.56 -11.40 -16.31
CA SER A 140 -21.03 -11.44 -14.93
C SER A 140 -21.02 -10.04 -14.29
N VAL A 141 -21.72 -9.87 -13.17
CA VAL A 141 -21.64 -8.62 -12.39
C VAL A 141 -20.39 -8.64 -11.53
N ASP A 142 -19.80 -7.47 -11.28
CA ASP A 142 -18.80 -7.35 -10.22
C ASP A 142 -19.46 -7.65 -8.85
N TRP A 143 -19.22 -8.86 -8.35
CA TRP A 143 -19.79 -9.40 -7.11
C TRP A 143 -19.49 -8.54 -5.88
N ARG A 144 -18.49 -7.66 -5.93
CA ARG A 144 -18.20 -6.74 -4.83
C ARG A 144 -19.17 -5.58 -4.81
N GLN A 145 -19.46 -5.01 -5.99
CA GLN A 145 -20.48 -3.96 -6.11
C GLN A 145 -21.86 -4.52 -5.73
N TYR A 146 -22.14 -5.75 -6.15
CA TYR A 146 -23.35 -6.47 -5.77
C TYR A 146 -23.40 -6.79 -4.27
N GLY A 147 -22.27 -7.19 -3.68
CA GLY A 147 -22.14 -7.40 -2.25
C GLY A 147 -22.53 -6.18 -1.41
N HIS A 148 -22.24 -4.96 -1.86
CA HIS A 148 -22.74 -3.76 -1.19
C HIS A 148 -24.27 -3.67 -1.18
N LEU A 149 -24.95 -4.08 -2.26
CA LEU A 149 -26.41 -4.09 -2.35
C LEU A 149 -27.00 -5.13 -1.38
N VAL A 150 -26.41 -6.33 -1.34
CA VAL A 150 -26.77 -7.39 -0.38
C VAL A 150 -26.60 -6.91 1.07
N ASN A 151 -25.51 -6.19 1.35
CA ASN A 151 -25.24 -5.65 2.68
C ASN A 151 -26.23 -4.56 3.12
N GLU A 152 -26.71 -3.71 2.21
CA GLU A 152 -27.72 -2.69 2.53
C GLU A 152 -29.04 -3.33 2.98
N ARG A 153 -29.51 -4.37 2.29
CA ARG A 153 -30.69 -5.14 2.71
C ARG A 153 -30.45 -5.89 4.02
N CYS A 154 -29.27 -6.49 4.20
CA CYS A 154 -28.88 -7.09 5.48
C CYS A 154 -28.96 -6.07 6.64
N ASN A 155 -28.42 -4.87 6.44
CA ASN A 155 -28.43 -3.80 7.44
C ASN A 155 -29.87 -3.34 7.78
N GLU A 156 -30.76 -3.29 6.79
CA GLU A 156 -32.18 -3.02 6.99
C GLU A 156 -32.84 -4.09 7.88
N LEU A 157 -32.66 -5.37 7.55
CA LEU A 157 -33.23 -6.49 8.31
C LEU A 157 -32.70 -6.52 9.76
N VAL A 158 -31.41 -6.21 9.96
CA VAL A 158 -30.79 -6.08 11.30
C VAL A 158 -31.43 -4.94 12.10
N LYS A 159 -31.70 -3.77 11.50
CA LYS A 159 -32.42 -2.66 12.16
C LYS A 159 -33.83 -3.06 12.59
N GLN A 160 -34.47 -3.94 11.82
CA GLN A 160 -35.77 -4.54 12.14
C GLN A 160 -35.68 -5.68 13.17
N LYS A 161 -34.49 -5.98 13.69
CA LYS A 161 -34.20 -7.11 14.60
C LYS A 161 -34.49 -8.50 13.98
N ARG A 162 -34.53 -8.60 12.65
CA ARG A 162 -34.73 -9.84 11.88
C ARG A 162 -33.37 -10.51 11.56
N PHE A 163 -32.64 -10.91 12.60
CA PHE A 163 -31.23 -11.30 12.48
C PHE A 163 -31.00 -12.57 11.63
N ASN A 164 -31.81 -13.61 11.82
CA ASN A 164 -31.66 -14.87 11.09
C ASN A 164 -31.97 -14.67 9.62
N GLU A 165 -33.04 -13.94 9.31
CA GLU A 165 -33.37 -13.60 7.93
C GLU A 165 -32.30 -12.75 7.26
N ALA A 166 -31.72 -11.79 7.99
CA ALA A 166 -30.58 -11.02 7.48
C ALA A 166 -29.39 -11.92 7.11
N HIS A 167 -29.06 -12.89 7.96
CA HIS A 167 -27.98 -13.84 7.68
C HIS A 167 -28.32 -14.75 6.49
N GLN A 168 -29.52 -15.32 6.45
CA GLN A 168 -29.97 -16.19 5.37
C GLN A 168 -30.06 -15.46 4.02
N HIS A 169 -30.45 -14.19 4.01
CA HIS A 169 -30.41 -13.34 2.82
C HIS A 169 -28.98 -13.20 2.28
N VAL A 170 -27.99 -12.95 3.15
CA VAL A 170 -26.58 -12.85 2.75
C VAL A 170 -26.04 -14.17 2.22
N LEU A 171 -26.41 -15.32 2.81
CA LEU A 171 -25.97 -16.62 2.28
C LEU A 171 -26.58 -16.93 0.91
N ARG A 172 -27.85 -16.55 0.70
CA ARG A 172 -28.55 -16.80 -0.56
C ARG A 172 -28.10 -15.87 -1.69
N GLU A 173 -28.01 -14.57 -1.42
CA GLU A 173 -27.73 -13.55 -2.43
C GLU A 173 -26.25 -13.16 -2.47
N GLY A 174 -25.48 -13.39 -1.40
CA GLY A 174 -24.07 -12.99 -1.31
C GLY A 174 -23.07 -14.04 -1.78
N ILE A 175 -23.53 -15.24 -2.17
CA ILE A 175 -22.69 -16.35 -2.65
C ILE A 175 -23.05 -16.63 -4.12
N PRO A 176 -22.11 -16.47 -5.07
CA PRO A 176 -22.37 -16.77 -6.46
C PRO A 176 -22.73 -18.24 -6.71
N ALA A 177 -23.44 -18.47 -7.80
CA ALA A 177 -23.55 -19.80 -8.39
C ALA A 177 -22.16 -20.33 -8.77
N ARG A 178 -22.00 -21.66 -8.71
CA ARG A 178 -20.76 -22.31 -9.13
C ARG A 178 -20.56 -22.11 -10.64
N SER A 179 -19.32 -21.82 -11.03
CA SER A 179 -18.93 -21.73 -12.45
C SER A 179 -19.15 -23.09 -13.13
N LYS A 180 -19.52 -23.07 -14.42
CA LYS A 180 -19.70 -24.30 -15.22
C LYS A 180 -18.36 -24.89 -15.67
N GLU A 181 -17.33 -24.07 -15.62
CA GLU A 181 -15.94 -24.39 -15.95
C GLU A 181 -15.20 -25.07 -14.77
N ALA A 182 -15.76 -25.01 -13.56
CA ALA A 182 -15.21 -25.70 -12.40
C ALA A 182 -15.32 -27.23 -12.58
N THR A 183 -14.23 -27.94 -12.30
CA THR A 183 -14.16 -29.41 -12.40
C THR A 183 -14.35 -30.08 -11.03
N ALA A 184 -14.29 -31.41 -10.99
CA ALA A 184 -14.27 -32.15 -9.72
C ALA A 184 -13.06 -31.78 -8.85
N ALA A 185 -11.94 -31.36 -9.44
CA ALA A 185 -10.73 -30.96 -8.73
C ALA A 185 -10.96 -29.78 -7.78
N GLN A 186 -11.84 -28.83 -8.13
CA GLN A 186 -12.27 -27.76 -7.24
C GLN A 186 -13.44 -28.23 -6.39
N ILE A 187 -13.19 -28.54 -5.12
CA ILE A 187 -14.17 -29.13 -4.19
C ILE A 187 -15.34 -28.17 -3.96
N ASP A 188 -16.57 -28.68 -4.14
CA ASP A 188 -17.79 -27.89 -4.01
C ASP A 188 -18.19 -27.68 -2.55
N LEU A 189 -17.91 -26.48 -2.05
CA LEU A 189 -18.29 -26.08 -0.69
C LEU A 189 -19.70 -25.46 -0.60
N SER A 190 -20.49 -25.43 -1.68
CA SER A 190 -21.79 -24.73 -1.72
C SER A 190 -22.74 -25.12 -0.59
N SER A 191 -22.82 -26.41 -0.25
CA SER A 191 -23.71 -26.90 0.81
C SER A 191 -23.18 -26.65 2.23
N LYS A 192 -21.93 -26.18 2.36
CA LYS A 192 -21.20 -26.05 3.62
C LYS A 192 -20.88 -24.60 3.98
N TYR A 193 -20.99 -23.67 3.03
CA TYR A 193 -20.80 -22.25 3.29
C TYR A 193 -21.78 -21.75 4.37
N ASN A 194 -21.22 -21.10 5.39
CA ASN A 194 -21.96 -20.50 6.50
C ASN A 194 -21.57 -19.02 6.71
N GLN A 195 -20.87 -18.43 5.74
CA GLN A 195 -20.66 -16.99 5.59
C GLN A 195 -20.30 -16.65 4.13
N ALA A 196 -20.68 -15.44 3.67
CA ALA A 196 -20.36 -14.94 2.33
C ALA A 196 -19.08 -14.08 2.33
N LEU A 197 -18.31 -14.10 1.22
CA LEU A 197 -17.08 -13.29 1.07
C LEU A 197 -17.33 -11.79 0.98
N VAL A 198 -18.56 -11.38 0.62
CA VAL A 198 -18.99 -9.99 0.58
C VAL A 198 -19.24 -9.38 1.98
N GLN A 199 -19.01 -10.14 3.05
CA GLN A 199 -19.03 -9.68 4.44
C GLN A 199 -17.74 -10.05 5.17
N MET A 200 -17.48 -9.37 6.28
CA MET A 200 -16.40 -9.78 7.18
C MET A 200 -16.60 -11.23 7.67
N PRO A 201 -15.53 -12.03 7.87
CA PRO A 201 -15.67 -13.45 8.20
C PRO A 201 -16.47 -13.76 9.47
N TYR A 202 -16.46 -12.88 10.49
CA TYR A 202 -17.20 -13.08 11.75
C TYR A 202 -18.00 -11.83 12.14
N ARG A 203 -19.01 -11.47 11.33
CA ARG A 203 -19.97 -10.40 11.65
C ARG A 203 -20.90 -10.83 12.79
N GLY A 204 -20.95 -10.07 13.89
CA GLY A 204 -21.91 -10.29 14.97
C GLY A 204 -23.36 -10.02 14.53
N ARG A 205 -24.34 -10.63 15.21
CA ARG A 205 -25.76 -10.59 14.79
C ARG A 205 -26.33 -9.17 14.66
N THR A 206 -25.92 -8.26 15.55
CA THR A 206 -26.34 -6.84 15.59
C THR A 206 -25.40 -5.90 14.86
N GLU A 207 -24.23 -6.38 14.42
CA GLU A 207 -23.20 -5.55 13.81
C GLU A 207 -23.52 -5.28 12.33
N ARG A 208 -23.20 -4.07 11.87
CA ARG A 208 -23.14 -3.79 10.42
C ARG A 208 -21.90 -4.44 9.83
N ASN A 209 -21.92 -4.70 8.52
CA ASN A 209 -20.70 -5.08 7.83
C ASN A 209 -19.66 -3.96 7.91
N ASN A 210 -18.40 -4.33 8.16
CA ASN A 210 -17.28 -3.41 8.30
C ASN A 210 -16.37 -3.59 7.09
N ALA A 211 -16.29 -2.54 6.27
CA ALA A 211 -15.52 -2.55 5.03
C ALA A 211 -14.00 -2.78 5.26
N THR A 212 -13.45 -2.36 6.41
CA THR A 212 -12.07 -2.63 6.81
C THR A 212 -11.79 -4.13 6.84
N TYR A 213 -12.74 -4.89 7.40
CA TYR A 213 -12.66 -6.35 7.56
C TYR A 213 -13.43 -7.11 6.47
N THR A 214 -13.81 -6.48 5.36
CA THR A 214 -14.39 -7.20 4.22
C THR A 214 -13.30 -7.44 3.16
N TRP A 215 -13.41 -8.55 2.43
CA TRP A 215 -12.57 -8.81 1.26
C TRP A 215 -12.98 -7.88 0.12
N ASN A 216 -12.14 -6.89 -0.14
CA ASN A 216 -12.38 -5.86 -1.15
C ASN A 216 -11.64 -6.17 -2.45
N ARG A 217 -10.62 -7.04 -2.48
CA ARG A 217 -9.80 -7.32 -3.66
C ARG A 217 -9.68 -8.81 -4.02
N LEU A 218 -10.03 -9.72 -3.12
CA LEU A 218 -10.10 -11.16 -3.39
C LEU A 218 -11.10 -11.45 -4.52
N PRO A 219 -10.68 -12.02 -5.66
CA PRO A 219 -11.59 -12.41 -6.74
C PRO A 219 -12.57 -13.48 -6.25
N ILE A 220 -13.79 -13.47 -6.80
CA ILE A 220 -14.88 -14.37 -6.41
C ILE A 220 -15.27 -15.19 -7.63
N GLY A 221 -15.34 -16.52 -7.49
CA GLY A 221 -15.57 -17.48 -8.57
C GLY A 221 -14.40 -18.44 -8.72
N LEU A 222 -14.10 -18.84 -9.96
CA LEU A 222 -12.97 -19.70 -10.29
C LEU A 222 -11.69 -18.85 -10.42
N VAL A 223 -10.70 -19.05 -9.55
CA VAL A 223 -9.54 -18.17 -9.40
C VAL A 223 -8.25 -18.97 -9.33
N SER A 224 -7.24 -18.62 -10.13
CA SER A 224 -5.89 -19.17 -9.97
C SER A 224 -5.13 -18.42 -8.88
N ILE A 225 -4.67 -19.15 -7.86
CA ILE A 225 -3.89 -18.65 -6.73
C ILE A 225 -2.68 -19.56 -6.55
N ASN A 226 -1.46 -18.99 -6.61
CA ASN A 226 -0.20 -19.76 -6.55
C ASN A 226 -0.20 -20.95 -7.52
N ASP A 227 -0.61 -20.68 -8.77
CA ASP A 227 -0.67 -21.65 -9.87
C ASP A 227 -1.68 -22.80 -9.67
N VAL A 228 -2.56 -22.70 -8.67
CA VAL A 228 -3.63 -23.67 -8.37
C VAL A 228 -4.98 -23.01 -8.57
N LEU A 229 -5.87 -23.67 -9.31
CA LEU A 229 -7.23 -23.19 -9.56
C LEU A 229 -8.16 -23.55 -8.39
N PHE A 230 -8.83 -22.56 -7.81
CA PHE A 230 -9.76 -22.69 -6.67
C PHE A 230 -11.16 -22.16 -7.00
N ASP A 231 -12.20 -22.77 -6.41
CA ASP A 231 -13.57 -22.23 -6.40
C ASP A 231 -13.81 -21.36 -5.15
N VAL A 232 -13.62 -20.05 -5.27
CA VAL A 232 -13.63 -19.05 -4.19
C VAL A 232 -14.98 -18.31 -4.18
N ARG A 233 -15.98 -18.81 -3.44
CA ARG A 233 -17.34 -18.21 -3.44
C ARG A 233 -17.89 -17.83 -2.07
N GLY A 234 -17.48 -18.53 -1.02
CA GLY A 234 -17.97 -18.32 0.34
C GLY A 234 -16.94 -18.74 1.38
N LEU A 235 -17.38 -18.84 2.63
CA LEU A 235 -16.56 -19.21 3.77
C LEU A 235 -17.23 -20.33 4.57
N VAL A 236 -16.42 -21.30 5.00
CA VAL A 236 -16.75 -22.25 6.06
C VAL A 236 -16.00 -21.79 7.31
N ARG A 237 -16.69 -21.13 8.24
CA ARG A 237 -16.14 -20.63 9.51
C ARG A 237 -16.43 -21.60 10.66
N LEU A 238 -15.45 -21.79 11.53
CA LEU A 238 -15.58 -22.55 12.78
C LEU A 238 -15.40 -21.65 14.00
N THR A 239 -15.87 -22.08 15.16
CA THR A 239 -15.71 -21.32 16.39
C THR A 239 -14.27 -21.38 16.93
N GLY A 240 -13.97 -20.50 17.90
CA GLY A 240 -12.68 -20.40 18.57
C GLY A 240 -12.72 -19.35 19.68
N GLY A 241 -11.71 -19.35 20.54
CA GLY A 241 -11.63 -18.53 21.75
C GLY A 241 -11.77 -17.03 21.49
N PHE A 242 -11.30 -16.52 20.35
CA PHE A 242 -11.46 -15.11 19.98
C PHE A 242 -12.92 -14.67 19.78
N ILE A 243 -13.78 -15.58 19.32
CA ILE A 243 -15.18 -15.28 19.00
C ILE A 243 -16.17 -15.89 19.98
N ALA A 244 -15.71 -16.65 20.97
CA ALA A 244 -16.55 -17.39 21.91
C ALA A 244 -17.59 -16.51 22.66
N ASN A 245 -17.25 -15.24 22.92
CA ASN A 245 -18.15 -14.30 23.62
C ASN A 245 -18.98 -13.42 22.65
N ARG A 246 -18.95 -13.70 21.34
CA ARG A 246 -19.73 -12.95 20.35
C ARG A 246 -21.04 -13.67 20.04
N GLU A 247 -22.08 -12.88 19.79
CA GLU A 247 -23.38 -13.40 19.39
C GLU A 247 -23.54 -13.38 17.86
N PHE A 248 -23.94 -14.50 17.29
CA PHE A 248 -24.20 -14.67 15.86
C PHE A 248 -25.68 -14.95 15.61
N ALA A 249 -26.14 -14.71 14.39
CA ALA A 249 -27.52 -14.99 14.01
C ALA A 249 -27.78 -16.52 14.06
N ASP A 250 -26.89 -17.27 13.42
CA ASP A 250 -26.79 -18.72 13.55
C ASP A 250 -25.49 -19.08 14.31
N PRO A 251 -25.53 -20.06 15.24
CA PRO A 251 -24.35 -20.50 15.97
C PRO A 251 -23.22 -20.94 15.04
N VAL A 252 -21.99 -20.50 15.31
CA VAL A 252 -20.81 -20.92 14.55
C VAL A 252 -20.39 -22.32 15.02
N PRO A 253 -20.31 -23.32 14.12
CA PRO A 253 -20.03 -24.70 14.52
C PRO A 253 -18.58 -24.89 14.97
N THR A 254 -18.33 -25.88 15.82
CA THR A 254 -16.96 -26.33 16.17
C THR A 254 -16.37 -27.23 15.08
N LYS A 255 -17.23 -27.87 14.28
CA LYS A 255 -16.87 -28.87 13.28
C LYS A 255 -17.87 -28.86 12.13
N VAL A 256 -17.37 -29.04 10.91
CA VAL A 256 -18.15 -29.30 9.70
C VAL A 256 -17.69 -30.64 9.13
N THR A 257 -18.61 -31.57 8.92
CA THR A 257 -18.35 -32.90 8.37
C THR A 257 -18.88 -33.03 6.95
N ASP A 258 -18.50 -34.12 6.29
CA ASP A 258 -19.07 -34.56 5.02
C ASP A 258 -18.94 -33.51 3.91
N ILE A 259 -17.79 -32.84 3.85
CA ILE A 259 -17.38 -32.09 2.66
C ILE A 259 -17.04 -33.13 1.60
N ALA A 260 -17.92 -33.30 0.61
CA ALA A 260 -17.79 -34.37 -0.38
C ALA A 260 -16.54 -34.15 -1.27
N VAL A 261 -15.76 -35.22 -1.46
CA VAL A 261 -14.60 -35.23 -2.36
C VAL A 261 -14.86 -36.21 -3.50
N ASN A 262 -15.16 -37.47 -3.18
CA ASN A 262 -15.53 -38.55 -4.10
C ASN A 262 -14.59 -38.70 -5.31
N GLN A 263 -13.28 -38.59 -5.06
CA GLN A 263 -12.23 -38.78 -6.06
C GLN A 263 -10.91 -39.17 -5.40
N THR A 264 -10.01 -39.74 -6.18
CA THR A 264 -8.60 -39.92 -5.82
C THR A 264 -7.81 -38.62 -6.04
N GLY A 265 -6.64 -38.51 -5.44
CA GLY A 265 -5.79 -37.34 -5.57
C GLY A 265 -4.46 -37.50 -4.86
N LYS A 266 -3.40 -36.89 -5.40
CA LYS A 266 -2.05 -36.92 -4.82
C LYS A 266 -1.86 -35.81 -3.78
N TYR A 267 -2.36 -34.60 -4.07
CA TYR A 267 -2.16 -33.45 -3.20
C TYR A 267 -3.47 -32.72 -2.91
N LEU A 268 -3.58 -32.20 -1.69
CA LEU A 268 -4.69 -31.37 -1.24
C LEU A 268 -4.21 -29.95 -0.98
N HIS A 269 -4.87 -29.00 -1.63
CA HIS A 269 -4.63 -27.58 -1.50
C HIS A 269 -5.72 -26.93 -0.67
N PHE A 270 -5.33 -26.25 0.40
CA PHE A 270 -6.27 -25.54 1.27
C PHE A 270 -6.01 -24.05 1.22
N LEU A 271 -7.03 -23.29 0.80
CA LEU A 271 -7.05 -21.84 0.95
C LEU A 271 -7.84 -21.49 2.21
N HIS A 272 -7.13 -21.11 3.27
CA HIS A 272 -7.69 -20.98 4.61
C HIS A 272 -6.94 -19.96 5.46
N ASN A 273 -7.53 -19.52 6.56
CA ASN A 273 -6.80 -18.77 7.56
C ASN A 273 -7.49 -18.80 8.92
N ILE A 274 -7.03 -17.95 9.85
CA ILE A 274 -7.60 -17.83 11.19
C ILE A 274 -7.94 -16.40 11.58
N VAL A 275 -8.93 -16.25 12.45
CA VAL A 275 -9.14 -15.03 13.25
C VAL A 275 -8.58 -15.26 14.65
N ALA A 276 -7.70 -14.38 15.11
CA ALA A 276 -7.07 -14.50 16.42
C ALA A 276 -6.90 -13.11 17.06
N ASN A 277 -6.73 -13.09 18.40
CA ASN A 277 -6.37 -11.86 19.09
C ASN A 277 -4.90 -11.53 18.84
N ILE A 278 -4.62 -10.57 17.98
CA ILE A 278 -3.26 -10.11 17.67
C ILE A 278 -2.55 -9.42 18.86
N GLN A 279 -3.26 -9.07 19.93
CA GLN A 279 -2.66 -8.54 21.16
C GLN A 279 -2.22 -9.65 22.13
N ARG A 280 -2.57 -10.92 21.85
CA ARG A 280 -2.15 -12.06 22.67
C ARG A 280 -1.18 -12.92 21.88
N ARG A 281 -0.11 -13.31 22.55
CA ARG A 281 0.88 -14.22 21.99
C ARG A 281 0.26 -15.61 21.81
N THR A 282 0.14 -16.06 20.57
CA THR A 282 -0.26 -17.43 20.22
C THR A 282 1.02 -18.23 19.94
N PRO A 283 1.32 -19.33 20.65
CA PRO A 283 2.54 -20.08 20.42
C PRO A 283 2.69 -20.50 18.96
N HIS A 284 3.86 -20.27 18.39
CA HIS A 284 4.20 -20.78 17.07
C HIS A 284 4.14 -22.32 17.08
N GLY A 285 3.46 -22.92 16.10
CA GLY A 285 3.19 -24.35 16.03
C GLY A 285 1.95 -24.85 16.79
N GLU A 286 1.24 -23.98 17.53
CA GLU A 286 -0.01 -24.38 18.24
C GLU A 286 -1.05 -24.89 17.24
N VAL A 287 -1.66 -26.04 17.54
CA VAL A 287 -2.72 -26.62 16.69
C VAL A 287 -4.05 -25.89 16.94
N VAL A 288 -4.54 -25.19 15.92
CA VAL A 288 -5.76 -24.37 15.94
C VAL A 288 -6.96 -25.07 15.28
N GLY A 289 -6.72 -26.15 14.56
CA GLY A 289 -7.76 -26.95 13.93
C GLY A 289 -7.20 -28.21 13.27
N HIS A 290 -8.07 -28.97 12.62
CA HIS A 290 -7.71 -30.17 11.89
C HIS A 290 -8.54 -30.33 10.62
N TYR A 291 -7.93 -30.91 9.58
CA TYR A 291 -8.63 -31.59 8.50
C TYR A 291 -8.58 -33.10 8.74
N THR A 292 -9.66 -33.82 8.45
CA THR A 292 -9.69 -35.29 8.47
C THR A 292 -10.19 -35.80 7.13
N LEU A 293 -9.36 -36.56 6.42
CA LEU A 293 -9.76 -37.29 5.23
C LEU A 293 -10.48 -38.57 5.66
N HIS A 294 -11.60 -38.86 5.03
CA HIS A 294 -12.34 -40.11 5.17
C HIS A 294 -12.29 -40.83 3.82
N TYR A 295 -11.69 -42.01 3.79
CA TYR A 295 -11.61 -42.83 2.58
C TYR A 295 -12.85 -43.72 2.44
N VAL A 296 -13.06 -44.24 1.24
CA VAL A 296 -14.18 -45.16 0.94
C VAL A 296 -14.11 -46.49 1.69
N ASP A 297 -12.92 -46.90 2.12
CA ASP A 297 -12.66 -48.11 2.91
C ASP A 297 -12.74 -47.88 4.44
N GLU A 298 -13.33 -46.75 4.84
CA GLU A 298 -13.56 -46.33 6.23
C GLU A 298 -12.31 -45.87 7.00
N GLU A 299 -11.10 -46.01 6.45
CA GLU A 299 -9.91 -45.44 7.07
C GLU A 299 -9.93 -43.90 7.07
N GLN A 300 -9.16 -43.31 7.98
CA GLN A 300 -9.10 -41.87 8.16
C GLN A 300 -7.68 -41.39 8.41
N VAL A 301 -7.37 -40.23 7.83
CA VAL A 301 -6.09 -39.54 8.05
C VAL A 301 -6.38 -38.13 8.54
N ARG A 302 -5.68 -37.69 9.58
CA ARG A 302 -5.89 -36.38 10.19
C ARG A 302 -4.67 -35.49 10.03
N PHE A 303 -4.88 -34.28 9.52
CA PHE A 303 -3.87 -33.24 9.36
C PHE A 303 -4.13 -32.10 10.36
N PRO A 304 -3.13 -31.67 11.13
CA PRO A 304 -3.26 -30.49 11.99
C PRO A 304 -3.17 -29.20 11.16
N ILE A 305 -3.81 -28.14 11.66
CA ILE A 305 -3.66 -26.76 11.21
C ILE A 305 -2.93 -26.01 12.32
N ARG A 306 -1.73 -25.50 12.03
CA ARG A 306 -0.81 -24.94 13.03
C ARG A 306 -0.62 -23.44 12.85
N TYR A 307 -0.71 -22.71 13.96
CA TYR A 307 -0.46 -21.28 14.00
C TYR A 307 1.00 -20.96 13.65
N GLY A 308 1.23 -19.98 12.77
CA GLY A 308 2.56 -19.54 12.34
C GLY A 308 3.21 -20.43 11.28
N GLN A 309 2.82 -21.71 11.20
CA GLN A 309 3.31 -22.66 10.20
C GLN A 309 2.36 -22.74 9.00
N ASP A 310 1.09 -23.05 9.23
CA ASP A 310 0.10 -23.27 8.17
C ASP A 310 -0.77 -22.04 7.94
N VAL A 311 -1.07 -21.33 9.04
CA VAL A 311 -1.99 -20.19 9.08
C VAL A 311 -1.46 -19.08 9.98
N ILE A 312 -1.83 -17.85 9.66
CA ILE A 312 -1.47 -16.64 10.41
C ILE A 312 -2.73 -15.82 10.66
N PRO A 313 -2.74 -14.82 11.55
CA PRO A 313 -3.90 -13.95 11.69
C PRO A 313 -4.25 -13.32 10.34
N TRP A 314 -5.49 -13.54 9.89
CA TRP A 314 -5.94 -13.09 8.56
C TRP A 314 -5.97 -11.57 8.40
N VAL A 315 -6.04 -10.80 9.48
CA VAL A 315 -5.85 -9.34 9.52
C VAL A 315 -4.74 -9.05 10.49
N PHE A 316 -3.61 -8.56 10.00
CA PHE A 316 -2.50 -8.15 10.85
C PHE A 316 -1.51 -7.24 10.12
N THR A 317 -0.24 -7.65 9.99
CA THR A 317 0.82 -6.93 9.30
C THR A 317 1.35 -7.74 8.12
N ARG A 318 1.85 -7.08 7.08
CA ARG A 318 2.40 -7.73 5.86
C ARG A 318 3.61 -8.61 6.11
N PHE A 319 4.26 -8.41 7.26
CA PHE A 319 5.44 -9.16 7.68
C PHE A 319 5.10 -10.50 8.32
N ALA A 320 3.85 -10.74 8.74
CA ALA A 320 3.44 -12.05 9.18
C ALA A 320 3.29 -12.97 7.96
N LYS A 321 4.11 -14.03 7.91
CA LYS A 321 4.10 -15.03 6.85
C LYS A 321 4.09 -16.43 7.49
N PRO A 322 3.30 -17.39 6.98
CA PRO A 322 3.39 -18.78 7.41
C PRO A 322 4.74 -19.39 6.99
N THR A 323 5.24 -20.37 7.74
CA THR A 323 6.55 -21.01 7.48
C THR A 323 6.47 -22.39 6.81
N GLN A 324 5.28 -23.01 6.78
CA GLN A 324 5.00 -24.31 6.13
C GLN A 324 3.87 -24.19 5.08
N ALA A 325 3.53 -22.96 4.70
CA ALA A 325 2.55 -22.60 3.69
C ALA A 325 3.00 -21.34 2.95
N ARG A 326 2.34 -21.00 1.84
CA ARG A 326 2.53 -19.70 1.16
C ARG A 326 1.38 -18.77 1.47
N VAL A 327 1.61 -17.47 1.33
CA VAL A 327 0.49 -16.53 1.22
C VAL A 327 -0.20 -16.82 -0.11
N GLY A 328 -1.46 -17.26 -0.06
CA GLY A 328 -2.30 -17.48 -1.23
C GLY A 328 -2.86 -16.16 -1.77
N TRP A 329 -3.29 -15.29 -0.88
CA TRP A 329 -3.80 -13.97 -1.26
C TRP A 329 -3.43 -12.93 -0.21
N ALA A 330 -3.18 -11.70 -0.64
CA ALA A 330 -3.03 -10.57 0.25
C ALA A 330 -3.69 -9.32 -0.33
N GLU A 331 -4.32 -8.51 0.53
CA GLU A 331 -4.89 -7.22 0.12
C GLU A 331 -4.84 -6.18 1.23
N GLY A 332 -4.82 -4.90 0.83
CA GLY A 332 -4.75 -3.77 1.75
C GLY A 332 -3.41 -3.61 2.44
N LEU A 333 -3.24 -2.45 3.08
CA LEU A 333 -2.04 -2.07 3.82
C LEU A 333 -2.37 -1.78 5.30
N TYR A 334 -1.36 -1.76 6.16
CA TYR A 334 -1.49 -1.34 7.56
C TYR A 334 -2.59 -2.12 8.32
N GLN A 335 -3.47 -1.44 9.07
CA GLN A 335 -4.60 -2.05 9.79
C GLN A 335 -5.63 -2.76 8.89
N ASN A 336 -5.50 -2.58 7.58
CA ASN A 336 -6.37 -3.07 6.52
C ASN A 336 -5.76 -4.26 5.78
N HIS A 337 -4.52 -4.65 6.13
CA HIS A 337 -3.80 -5.75 5.52
C HIS A 337 -4.43 -7.09 5.88
N LYS A 338 -4.92 -7.80 4.87
CA LYS A 338 -5.56 -9.10 4.99
C LYS A 338 -4.83 -10.16 4.19
N THR A 339 -4.80 -11.39 4.69
CA THR A 339 -4.15 -12.52 4.03
C THR A 339 -5.00 -13.79 4.03
N LEU A 340 -4.79 -14.65 3.03
CA LEU A 340 -5.17 -16.06 3.02
C LEU A 340 -3.91 -16.90 2.89
N SER A 341 -3.84 -18.00 3.64
CA SER A 341 -2.74 -18.95 3.56
C SER A 341 -3.12 -20.07 2.58
N HIS A 342 -2.15 -20.54 1.81
CA HIS A 342 -2.24 -21.67 0.90
C HIS A 342 -1.34 -22.79 1.42
N SER A 343 -1.95 -23.82 2.00
CA SER A 343 -1.27 -25.01 2.52
C SER A 343 -1.42 -26.19 1.57
N ILE A 344 -0.39 -27.02 1.48
CA ILE A 344 -0.34 -28.20 0.60
C ILE A 344 -0.04 -29.44 1.45
N TRP A 345 -0.86 -30.47 1.33
CA TRP A 345 -0.68 -31.76 2.00
C TRP A 345 -0.64 -32.89 0.99
N GLU A 346 0.29 -33.83 1.16
CA GLU A 346 0.24 -35.09 0.43
C GLU A 346 -0.92 -35.94 0.95
N ASN A 347 -1.67 -36.55 0.03
CA ASN A 347 -2.55 -37.66 0.35
C ASN A 347 -1.70 -38.92 0.53
N PRO A 348 -1.59 -39.49 1.75
CA PRO A 348 -0.76 -40.69 1.97
C PRO A 348 -1.31 -41.95 1.29
N ARG A 349 -2.54 -41.90 0.75
CA ARG A 349 -3.20 -43.00 0.04
C ARG A 349 -3.77 -42.47 -1.29
N PRO A 350 -2.91 -42.08 -2.26
CA PRO A 350 -3.34 -41.41 -3.49
C PRO A 350 -4.23 -42.27 -4.38
N GLU A 351 -4.05 -43.59 -4.30
CA GLU A 351 -4.82 -44.59 -5.07
C GLU A 351 -6.21 -44.90 -4.47
N VAL A 352 -6.48 -44.46 -3.24
CA VAL A 352 -7.75 -44.72 -2.56
C VAL A 352 -8.63 -43.48 -2.61
N GLU A 353 -9.86 -43.67 -3.07
CA GLU A 353 -10.82 -42.59 -3.19
C GLU A 353 -11.10 -41.95 -1.82
N ILE A 354 -10.95 -40.61 -1.76
CA ILE A 354 -11.34 -39.82 -0.61
C ILE A 354 -12.84 -39.58 -0.73
N ARG A 355 -13.62 -40.14 0.19
CA ARG A 355 -15.07 -39.93 0.27
C ARG A 355 -15.39 -38.50 0.70
N SER A 356 -14.80 -38.06 1.81
CA SER A 356 -15.10 -36.74 2.37
C SER A 356 -14.00 -36.17 3.26
N ILE A 357 -14.10 -34.87 3.53
CA ILE A 357 -13.26 -34.13 4.47
C ILE A 357 -14.12 -33.65 5.64
N SER A 358 -13.60 -33.77 6.86
CA SER A 358 -14.07 -33.04 8.04
C SER A 358 -13.12 -31.90 8.38
N PHE A 359 -13.66 -30.74 8.75
CA PHE A 359 -12.93 -29.56 9.20
C PHE A 359 -13.34 -29.23 10.64
N GLU A 360 -12.37 -29.18 11.56
CA GLU A 360 -12.61 -29.08 13.00
C GLU A 360 -11.73 -28.02 13.66
N SER A 361 -12.29 -27.27 14.60
CA SER A 361 -11.56 -26.33 15.46
C SER A 361 -11.14 -27.02 16.76
N THR A 362 -9.96 -26.68 17.27
CA THR A 362 -9.53 -27.10 18.61
C THR A 362 -10.13 -26.22 19.72
N ASN A 363 -10.91 -25.19 19.36
CA ASN A 363 -11.43 -24.17 20.29
C ASN A 363 -10.33 -23.50 21.15
N THR A 364 -9.10 -23.44 20.63
CA THR A 364 -8.02 -22.65 21.23
C THR A 364 -8.26 -21.16 20.98
N HIS A 365 -7.24 -20.31 21.13
CA HIS A 365 -7.39 -18.86 21.00
C HIS A 365 -7.90 -18.39 19.63
N ALA A 366 -7.64 -19.14 18.57
CA ALA A 366 -7.95 -18.78 17.20
C ALA A 366 -9.23 -19.47 16.70
N ALA A 367 -9.94 -18.82 15.78
CA ALA A 367 -11.11 -19.34 15.08
C ALA A 367 -10.75 -19.57 13.60
N PRO A 368 -10.61 -20.83 13.14
CA PRO A 368 -10.21 -21.11 11.77
C PRO A 368 -11.38 -20.99 10.79
N PHE A 369 -11.08 -20.60 9.56
CA PHE A 369 -12.02 -20.57 8.45
C PHE A 369 -11.38 -21.06 7.16
N LEU A 370 -12.19 -21.71 6.33
CA LEU A 370 -11.82 -22.29 5.05
C LEU A 370 -12.54 -21.53 3.92
N VAL A 371 -11.81 -21.19 2.87
CA VAL A 371 -12.33 -20.48 1.68
C VAL A 371 -12.57 -21.45 0.53
N ALA A 372 -11.58 -22.28 0.21
CA ALA A 372 -11.64 -23.22 -0.91
C ALA A 372 -10.69 -24.40 -0.71
N VAL A 373 -11.01 -25.54 -1.33
CA VAL A 373 -10.16 -26.73 -1.39
C VAL A 373 -10.03 -27.17 -2.85
N SER A 374 -8.83 -27.54 -3.26
CA SER A 374 -8.56 -28.15 -4.56
C SER A 374 -7.76 -29.43 -4.41
N ILE A 375 -8.05 -30.43 -5.25
CA ILE A 375 -7.35 -31.71 -5.31
C ILE A 375 -6.55 -31.80 -6.61
N GLU A 376 -5.28 -32.18 -6.49
CA GLU A 376 -4.41 -32.46 -7.63
C GLU A 376 -4.35 -33.97 -7.86
N SER A 377 -4.94 -34.46 -8.96
CA SER A 377 -5.08 -35.90 -9.24
C SER A 377 -4.15 -36.44 -10.34
N GLU A 378 -3.74 -35.60 -11.29
CA GLU A 378 -2.77 -35.90 -12.35
C GLU A 378 -1.67 -34.84 -12.38
N GLU A 379 -0.51 -35.13 -13.00
CA GLU A 379 0.43 -34.09 -13.40
C GLU A 379 -0.31 -33.17 -14.37
N VAL A 380 -0.83 -32.03 -13.89
CA VAL A 380 -1.29 -30.93 -14.74
C VAL A 380 -0.22 -30.74 -15.78
N ASP A 381 -0.52 -31.02 -17.07
CA ASP A 381 0.38 -31.00 -18.22
C ASP A 381 1.72 -30.37 -17.84
N SER A 382 2.64 -31.17 -17.25
CA SER A 382 3.94 -30.65 -16.85
C SER A 382 4.45 -30.02 -18.14
N PRO A 383 4.75 -28.71 -18.20
CA PRO A 383 5.02 -28.04 -19.46
C PRO A 383 6.15 -28.82 -20.11
N ALA A 384 5.80 -29.65 -21.10
CA ALA A 384 6.53 -30.92 -21.30
C ALA A 384 7.97 -30.68 -21.78
N ASP A 385 8.24 -29.43 -22.17
CA ASP A 385 9.45 -28.94 -22.80
C ASP A 385 10.04 -27.68 -22.10
N ASP A 386 9.52 -27.23 -20.95
CA ASP A 386 10.08 -26.07 -20.21
C ASP A 386 10.78 -26.50 -18.92
N ALA A 387 12.10 -26.63 -19.01
CA ALA A 387 12.97 -27.00 -17.89
C ALA A 387 12.86 -26.04 -16.68
N ASP A 388 12.65 -24.73 -16.91
CA ASP A 388 12.57 -23.77 -15.81
C ASP A 388 11.29 -23.99 -15.01
N GLN A 389 10.14 -24.10 -15.68
CA GLN A 389 8.85 -24.38 -15.02
C GLN A 389 8.84 -25.72 -14.28
N MET A 390 9.39 -26.78 -14.90
CA MET A 390 9.53 -28.08 -14.24
C MET A 390 10.38 -28.00 -12.97
N SER A 391 11.50 -27.28 -13.03
CA SER A 391 12.39 -27.09 -11.88
C SER A 391 11.73 -26.27 -10.76
N ILE A 392 10.95 -25.23 -11.10
CA ILE A 392 10.18 -24.42 -10.15
C ILE A 392 9.12 -25.27 -9.45
N HIS A 393 8.39 -26.10 -10.22
CA HIS A 393 7.35 -26.97 -9.69
C HIS A 393 7.94 -27.99 -8.71
N ALA A 394 8.96 -28.75 -9.13
CA ALA A 394 9.64 -29.73 -8.29
C ALA A 394 10.20 -29.10 -7.00
N PHE A 395 10.86 -27.93 -7.14
CA PHE A 395 11.39 -27.18 -6.01
C PHE A 395 10.30 -26.79 -5.01
N ARG A 396 9.23 -26.12 -5.44
CA ARG A 396 8.13 -25.69 -4.57
C ARG A 396 7.46 -26.87 -3.88
N GLN A 397 7.17 -27.92 -4.63
CA GLN A 397 6.55 -29.13 -4.08
C GLN A 397 7.45 -29.82 -3.05
N SER A 398 8.77 -29.76 -3.22
CA SER A 398 9.73 -30.39 -2.30
C SER A 398 9.75 -29.79 -0.90
N PHE A 399 9.49 -28.48 -0.72
CA PHE A 399 9.53 -27.84 0.61
C PHE A 399 8.15 -27.37 1.13
N LEU A 400 7.16 -27.15 0.27
CA LEU A 400 5.81 -26.73 0.67
C LEU A 400 4.89 -27.90 1.03
N THR A 401 5.10 -29.07 0.42
CA THR A 401 4.25 -30.23 0.69
C THR A 401 4.51 -30.75 2.09
N GLN A 402 3.46 -30.83 2.89
CA GLN A 402 3.48 -31.41 4.23
C GLN A 402 3.08 -32.89 4.19
N GLY A 403 3.59 -33.65 5.16
CA GLY A 403 3.30 -35.09 5.25
C GLY A 403 4.03 -35.96 4.22
N LYS A 404 5.08 -35.41 3.56
CA LYS A 404 5.82 -36.06 2.46
C LYS A 404 6.19 -37.52 2.75
N THR A 405 5.68 -38.44 1.95
CA THR A 405 6.07 -39.84 1.89
C THR A 405 7.17 -40.04 0.85
N GLN A 406 7.57 -41.30 0.62
CA GLN A 406 8.53 -41.64 -0.42
C GLN A 406 8.01 -41.28 -1.82
N LEU A 407 6.69 -41.31 -2.04
CA LEU A 407 6.06 -41.00 -3.33
C LEU A 407 6.37 -39.58 -3.79
N THR A 408 6.12 -38.58 -2.93
CA THR A 408 6.44 -37.20 -3.28
C THR A 408 7.94 -36.98 -3.42
N LYS A 409 8.76 -37.62 -2.58
CA LYS A 409 10.23 -37.50 -2.67
C LYS A 409 10.75 -37.98 -4.03
N GLU A 410 10.30 -39.15 -4.49
CA GLU A 410 10.70 -39.70 -5.79
C GLU A 410 10.16 -38.86 -6.95
N ALA A 411 8.92 -38.36 -6.86
CA ALA A 411 8.32 -37.53 -7.89
C ALA A 411 9.09 -36.22 -8.10
N VAL A 412 9.38 -35.47 -7.02
CA VAL A 412 10.13 -34.21 -7.15
C VAL A 412 11.59 -34.44 -7.54
N ASP A 413 12.19 -35.54 -7.10
CA ASP A 413 13.54 -35.96 -7.48
C ASP A 413 13.63 -36.21 -8.98
N ALA A 414 12.75 -37.05 -9.53
CA ALA A 414 12.68 -37.36 -10.95
C ALA A 414 12.38 -36.12 -11.80
N LEU A 415 11.43 -35.27 -11.38
CA LEU A 415 11.05 -34.07 -12.12
C LEU A 415 12.20 -33.05 -12.18
N SER A 416 12.88 -32.82 -11.05
CA SER A 416 14.03 -31.91 -11.00
C SER A 416 15.25 -32.45 -11.75
N GLN A 417 15.46 -33.77 -11.76
CA GLN A 417 16.50 -34.39 -12.58
C GLN A 417 16.22 -34.18 -14.07
N LYS A 418 14.99 -34.47 -14.52
CA LYS A 418 14.59 -34.27 -15.93
C LYS A 418 14.76 -32.81 -16.36
N ALA A 419 14.44 -31.85 -15.49
CA ALA A 419 14.67 -30.43 -15.76
C ALA A 419 16.17 -30.10 -15.99
N CYS A 420 17.06 -30.67 -15.18
CA CYS A 420 18.52 -30.50 -15.37
C CYS A 420 19.01 -31.14 -16.66
N GLU A 421 18.46 -32.30 -17.05
CA GLU A 421 18.83 -32.97 -18.30
C GLU A 421 18.42 -32.15 -19.53
N LEU A 422 17.29 -31.42 -19.45
CA LEU A 422 16.82 -30.53 -20.51
C LEU A 422 17.58 -29.19 -20.58
N ALA A 423 18.08 -28.69 -19.45
CA ALA A 423 18.80 -27.42 -19.37
C ALA A 423 20.06 -27.52 -18.48
N PRO A 424 21.09 -28.30 -18.89
CA PRO A 424 22.25 -28.60 -18.05
C PRO A 424 23.13 -27.38 -17.74
N GLU A 425 23.13 -26.38 -18.61
CA GLU A 425 23.91 -25.14 -18.46
C GLU A 425 23.16 -24.05 -17.65
N ASN A 426 21.93 -24.32 -17.19
CA ASN A 426 21.14 -23.37 -16.41
C ASN A 426 21.44 -23.51 -14.92
N ALA A 427 22.17 -22.54 -14.37
CA ALA A 427 22.56 -22.49 -12.97
C ALA A 427 21.36 -22.47 -12.00
N ASP A 428 20.26 -21.81 -12.35
CA ASP A 428 19.07 -21.72 -11.49
C ASP A 428 18.32 -23.05 -11.42
N VAL A 429 18.24 -23.78 -12.54
CA VAL A 429 17.69 -25.15 -12.59
C VAL A 429 18.54 -26.09 -11.73
N THR A 430 19.87 -25.99 -11.84
CA THR A 430 20.83 -26.79 -11.04
C THR A 430 20.75 -26.45 -9.55
N TYR A 431 20.61 -25.18 -9.19
CA TYR A 431 20.38 -24.75 -7.81
C TYR A 431 19.09 -25.33 -7.24
N ARG A 432 17.98 -25.27 -7.98
CA ARG A 432 16.69 -25.86 -7.56
C ARG A 432 16.80 -27.37 -7.40
N ARG A 433 17.59 -28.07 -8.23
CA ARG A 433 17.90 -29.49 -8.03
C ARG A 433 18.64 -29.75 -6.72
N ALA A 434 19.64 -28.93 -6.38
CA ALA A 434 20.34 -29.04 -5.10
C ALA A 434 19.40 -28.82 -3.89
N GLU A 435 18.46 -27.86 -3.98
CA GLU A 435 17.41 -27.70 -2.97
C GLU A 435 16.52 -28.94 -2.88
N VAL A 436 16.04 -29.48 -4.00
CA VAL A 436 15.19 -30.69 -4.00
C VAL A 436 15.92 -31.87 -3.35
N LEU A 437 17.19 -32.09 -3.67
CA LEU A 437 18.02 -33.11 -3.03
C LEU A 437 18.14 -32.88 -1.52
N PHE A 438 18.35 -31.64 -1.09
CA PHE A 438 18.41 -31.27 0.33
C PHE A 438 17.08 -31.53 1.07
N GLN A 439 15.95 -31.17 0.46
CA GLN A 439 14.61 -31.32 1.01
C GLN A 439 14.14 -32.79 1.02
N THR A 440 14.66 -33.63 0.11
CA THR A 440 14.41 -35.07 0.06
C THR A 440 15.40 -35.90 0.90
N ASP A 441 16.30 -35.24 1.63
CA ASP A 441 17.31 -35.84 2.52
C ASP A 441 18.47 -36.57 1.84
N GLN A 442 18.72 -36.27 0.56
CA GLN A 442 19.87 -36.75 -0.22
C GLN A 442 21.08 -35.81 -0.05
N LEU A 443 21.58 -35.70 1.18
CA LEU A 443 22.49 -34.61 1.59
C LEU A 443 23.85 -34.62 0.88
N ASP A 444 24.46 -35.78 0.68
CA ASP A 444 25.77 -35.87 0.01
C ASP A 444 25.69 -35.49 -1.48
N ALA A 445 24.61 -35.92 -2.16
CA ALA A 445 24.34 -35.54 -3.54
C ALA A 445 24.05 -34.04 -3.65
N ALA A 446 23.25 -33.49 -2.74
CA ALA A 446 22.99 -32.05 -2.67
C ALA A 446 24.27 -31.25 -2.46
N LEU A 447 25.14 -31.70 -1.54
CA LEU A 447 26.42 -31.05 -1.24
C LEU A 447 27.34 -31.04 -2.47
N MET A 448 27.44 -32.17 -3.18
CA MET A 448 28.27 -32.27 -4.38
C MET A 448 27.82 -31.29 -5.47
N VAL A 449 26.50 -31.21 -5.74
CA VAL A 449 25.95 -30.30 -6.75
C VAL A 449 26.20 -28.84 -6.36
N ILE A 450 25.91 -28.46 -5.12
CA ILE A 450 26.05 -27.06 -4.69
C ILE A 450 27.51 -26.62 -4.57
N GLU A 451 28.43 -27.51 -4.17
CA GLU A 451 29.86 -27.21 -4.14
C GLU A 451 30.42 -26.93 -5.53
N ASN A 452 29.93 -27.63 -6.56
CA ASN A 452 30.32 -27.33 -7.95
C ASN A 452 29.78 -25.96 -8.37
N LEU A 453 28.50 -25.69 -8.10
CA LEU A 453 27.87 -24.41 -8.47
C LEU A 453 28.52 -23.22 -7.76
N CYS A 454 28.93 -23.38 -6.49
CA CYS A 454 29.65 -22.35 -5.74
C CYS A 454 31.07 -22.11 -6.28
N LYS A 455 31.71 -23.10 -6.91
CA LYS A 455 33.03 -22.91 -7.56
C LYS A 455 32.89 -22.11 -8.85
N GLU A 456 31.81 -22.31 -9.60
CA GLU A 456 31.51 -21.61 -10.86
C GLU A 456 30.99 -20.18 -10.60
N HIS A 457 30.22 -19.99 -9.53
CA HIS A 457 29.57 -18.72 -9.16
C HIS A 457 29.90 -18.30 -7.71
N PRO A 458 31.17 -17.99 -7.39
CA PRO A 458 31.62 -17.71 -6.02
C PRO A 458 30.97 -16.47 -5.38
N GLU A 459 30.44 -15.55 -6.20
CA GLU A 459 29.74 -14.35 -5.76
C GLU A 459 28.28 -14.58 -5.37
N ASN A 460 27.70 -15.74 -5.71
CA ASN A 460 26.28 -16.00 -5.47
C ASN A 460 26.03 -16.42 -4.01
N SER A 461 25.53 -15.48 -3.21
CA SER A 461 25.23 -15.70 -1.79
C SER A 461 24.18 -16.78 -1.54
N VAL A 462 23.20 -16.98 -2.43
CA VAL A 462 22.15 -17.99 -2.25
C VAL A 462 22.74 -19.40 -2.28
N TYR A 463 23.65 -19.66 -3.23
CA TYR A 463 24.28 -20.97 -3.38
C TYR A 463 25.16 -21.30 -2.17
N ARG A 464 25.98 -20.32 -1.74
CA ARG A 464 26.81 -20.42 -0.53
C ARG A 464 25.98 -20.71 0.72
N LEU A 465 24.82 -20.07 0.87
CA LEU A 465 23.94 -20.28 2.03
C LEU A 465 23.24 -21.65 1.99
N LEU A 466 22.91 -22.18 0.81
CA LEU A 466 22.45 -23.57 0.68
C LEU A 466 23.54 -24.56 1.09
N GLU A 467 24.78 -24.37 0.64
CA GLU A 467 25.93 -25.18 1.08
C GLU A 467 26.05 -25.18 2.62
N GLY A 468 25.95 -24.00 3.24
CA GLY A 468 25.95 -23.86 4.69
C GLY A 468 24.81 -24.60 5.39
N ARG A 469 23.58 -24.54 4.86
CA ARG A 469 22.43 -25.29 5.39
C ARG A 469 22.62 -26.81 5.28
N ILE A 470 23.16 -27.29 4.17
CA ILE A 470 23.47 -28.72 3.97
C ILE A 470 24.53 -29.18 4.97
N LEU A 471 25.64 -28.44 5.10
CA LEU A 471 26.71 -28.74 6.06
C LEU A 471 26.18 -28.76 7.51
N TRP A 472 25.27 -27.84 7.86
CA TRP A 472 24.65 -27.81 9.19
C TRP A 472 23.82 -29.07 9.45
N LYS A 473 23.03 -29.50 8.46
CA LYS A 473 22.20 -30.71 8.56
C LYS A 473 23.05 -31.98 8.64
N LEU A 474 24.20 -32.02 7.95
CA LEU A 474 25.24 -33.05 8.07
C LEU A 474 26.00 -33.04 9.42
N GLY A 475 25.71 -32.09 10.32
CA GLY A 475 26.38 -31.99 11.62
C GLY A 475 27.75 -31.31 11.59
N ARG A 476 28.14 -30.69 10.47
CA ARG A 476 29.41 -29.98 10.30
C ARG A 476 29.29 -28.50 10.69
N ALA A 477 29.02 -28.23 11.96
CA ALA A 477 28.59 -26.91 12.45
C ALA A 477 29.59 -25.77 12.17
N GLU A 478 30.90 -25.99 12.32
CA GLU A 478 31.91 -24.94 12.06
C GLU A 478 32.02 -24.60 10.57
N ALA A 479 32.05 -25.62 9.70
CA ALA A 479 32.05 -25.44 8.25
C ALA A 479 30.76 -24.74 7.79
N ALA A 480 29.62 -25.13 8.37
CA ALA A 480 28.35 -24.48 8.12
C ALA A 480 28.37 -23.00 8.52
N ALA A 481 28.88 -22.66 9.71
CA ALA A 481 29.01 -21.28 10.17
C ALA A 481 29.85 -20.45 9.19
N GLY A 482 30.99 -20.96 8.72
CA GLY A 482 31.81 -20.28 7.72
C GLY A 482 31.08 -19.99 6.41
N LYS A 483 30.19 -20.89 5.98
CA LYS A 483 29.36 -20.71 4.78
C LYS A 483 28.09 -19.90 5.02
N LEU A 484 27.57 -19.83 6.24
CA LEU A 484 26.36 -19.07 6.58
C LEU A 484 26.66 -17.62 6.97
N GLN A 485 27.88 -17.33 7.42
CA GLN A 485 28.33 -16.00 7.80
C GLN A 485 28.12 -15.01 6.65
N ARG A 486 27.38 -13.92 6.89
CA ARG A 486 27.18 -12.85 5.91
C ARG A 486 28.50 -12.14 5.61
N SER A 487 28.71 -11.78 4.35
CA SER A 487 29.91 -11.07 3.90
C SER A 487 29.70 -9.55 3.93
N ALA A 488 30.77 -8.78 4.05
CA ALA A 488 30.70 -7.32 3.95
C ALA A 488 30.17 -6.90 2.55
N GLY A 489 29.26 -5.93 2.53
CA GLY A 489 28.65 -5.41 1.30
C GLY A 489 27.53 -6.27 0.69
N GLU A 490 27.18 -7.43 1.28
CA GLU A 490 26.03 -8.20 0.81
C GLU A 490 24.70 -7.45 1.06
N LEU A 491 23.83 -7.44 0.06
CA LEU A 491 22.48 -6.87 0.18
C LEU A 491 21.67 -7.61 1.25
N PRO A 492 20.92 -6.93 2.12
CA PRO A 492 20.03 -7.55 3.10
C PRO A 492 19.15 -8.65 2.52
N MET A 493 18.86 -9.71 3.28
CA MET A 493 18.13 -10.89 2.76
C MET A 493 16.76 -10.52 2.19
N SER A 494 16.07 -9.53 2.76
CA SER A 494 14.77 -9.10 2.23
C SER A 494 14.83 -8.46 0.84
N LEU A 495 16.01 -7.98 0.42
CA LEU A 495 16.25 -7.41 -0.91
C LEU A 495 16.90 -8.44 -1.85
N ALA A 496 17.75 -9.32 -1.31
CA ALA A 496 18.47 -10.32 -2.08
C ALA A 496 17.61 -11.57 -2.42
N PHE A 497 16.64 -11.92 -1.56
CA PHE A 497 15.88 -13.17 -1.69
C PHE A 497 14.46 -12.94 -2.21
N ASN A 498 14.03 -13.85 -3.08
CA ASN A 498 12.61 -13.98 -3.43
C ASN A 498 11.79 -14.60 -2.28
N GLU A 499 10.46 -14.63 -2.40
CA GLU A 499 9.58 -15.12 -1.34
C GLU A 499 9.84 -16.59 -0.96
N ASP A 500 10.17 -17.45 -1.92
CA ASP A 500 10.43 -18.87 -1.68
C ASP A 500 11.74 -19.05 -0.86
N GLN A 501 12.77 -18.28 -1.17
CA GLN A 501 14.05 -18.28 -0.43
C GLN A 501 13.91 -17.73 0.99
N GLN A 502 13.12 -16.66 1.19
CA GLN A 502 12.82 -16.13 2.53
C GLN A 502 12.04 -17.14 3.39
N LEU A 503 11.12 -17.87 2.77
CA LEU A 503 10.35 -18.93 3.42
C LEU A 503 11.26 -20.09 3.85
N ILE A 504 12.15 -20.55 2.97
CA ILE A 504 13.13 -21.60 3.29
C ILE A 504 14.08 -21.16 4.41
N TRP A 505 14.52 -19.89 4.42
CA TRP A 505 15.33 -19.36 5.51
C TRP A 505 14.58 -19.37 6.86
N SER A 506 13.28 -19.08 6.82
CA SER A 506 12.40 -19.16 8.00
C SER A 506 12.26 -20.60 8.50
N GLN A 507 12.09 -21.57 7.59
CA GLN A 507 12.09 -23.00 7.92
C GLN A 507 13.43 -23.46 8.52
N PHE A 508 14.55 -22.99 7.98
CA PHE A 508 15.87 -23.28 8.52
C PHE A 508 16.04 -22.70 9.93
N THR A 509 15.56 -21.47 10.16
CA THR A 509 15.56 -20.84 11.49
C THR A 509 14.79 -21.68 12.50
N GLU A 510 13.62 -22.22 12.13
CA GLU A 510 12.86 -23.14 12.98
C GLU A 510 13.62 -24.44 13.29
N GLN A 511 14.28 -25.04 12.28
CA GLN A 511 15.08 -26.24 12.48
C GLN A 511 16.24 -25.99 13.46
N VAL A 512 16.90 -24.83 13.35
CA VAL A 512 17.97 -24.42 14.25
C VAL A 512 17.43 -24.25 15.67
N HIS A 513 16.32 -23.54 15.85
CA HIS A 513 15.69 -23.37 17.17
C HIS A 513 15.22 -24.70 17.77
N ALA A 514 14.70 -25.62 16.96
CA ALA A 514 14.29 -26.94 17.42
C ALA A 514 15.48 -27.79 17.88
N LYS A 515 16.63 -27.70 17.19
CA LYS A 515 17.82 -28.49 17.49
C LYS A 515 18.68 -27.91 18.62
N MET A 516 18.88 -26.59 18.64
CA MET A 516 19.76 -25.89 19.57
C MET A 516 19.00 -25.26 20.74
N GLY A 517 17.66 -25.19 20.67
CA GLY A 517 16.85 -24.39 21.59
C GLY A 517 16.73 -22.93 21.12
N GLU A 518 15.67 -22.25 21.56
CA GLU A 518 15.30 -20.91 21.07
C GLU A 518 16.39 -19.86 21.33
N VAL A 519 17.01 -19.87 22.52
CA VAL A 519 18.03 -18.88 22.91
C VAL A 519 19.37 -19.13 22.22
N GLU A 520 19.89 -20.36 22.30
CA GLU A 520 21.20 -20.71 21.72
C GLU A 520 21.14 -20.68 20.19
N GLY A 521 20.07 -21.20 19.60
CA GLY A 521 19.83 -21.16 18.16
C GLY A 521 19.74 -19.74 17.62
N ARG A 522 18.99 -18.85 18.30
CA ARG A 522 18.97 -17.41 17.95
C ARG A 522 20.35 -16.80 18.06
N ASN A 523 21.06 -17.06 19.16
CA ASN A 523 22.38 -16.47 19.40
C ASN A 523 23.38 -16.85 18.32
N TRP A 524 23.34 -18.10 17.89
CA TRP A 524 24.15 -18.59 16.78
C TRP A 524 23.76 -17.93 15.45
N LEU A 525 22.46 -17.82 15.13
CA LEU A 525 21.99 -17.22 13.88
C LEU A 525 22.30 -15.74 13.75
N TYR A 526 22.02 -14.92 14.77
CA TYR A 526 22.20 -13.46 14.63
C TYR A 526 23.69 -13.11 14.42
N GLN A 527 24.61 -13.86 15.03
CA GLN A 527 26.06 -13.65 14.83
C GLN A 527 26.46 -13.89 13.38
N LEU A 528 25.93 -14.96 12.76
CA LEU A 528 26.14 -15.24 11.34
C LEU A 528 25.52 -14.18 10.43
N GLN A 529 24.44 -13.55 10.86
CA GLN A 529 23.77 -12.51 10.10
C GLN A 529 24.46 -11.14 10.17
N ILE A 530 25.32 -10.91 11.17
CA ILE A 530 26.11 -9.68 11.29
C ILE A 530 27.41 -9.86 10.51
N PRO A 531 27.68 -9.09 9.45
CA PRO A 531 28.93 -9.23 8.70
C PRO A 531 30.17 -8.95 9.56
N PRO A 532 31.29 -9.64 9.29
CA PRO A 532 32.56 -9.36 9.96
C PRO A 532 33.04 -7.94 9.63
N ARG A 533 33.85 -7.37 10.52
CA ARG A 533 34.47 -6.06 10.29
C ARG A 533 35.61 -6.18 9.29
N ASP A 534 35.68 -5.25 8.34
CA ASP A 534 36.83 -5.14 7.45
C ASP A 534 38.10 -4.74 8.23
N ALA A 535 39.17 -5.54 8.08
CA ALA A 535 40.40 -5.41 8.86
C ALA A 535 41.16 -4.08 8.66
N GLY A 536 40.87 -3.34 7.57
CA GLY A 536 41.51 -2.08 7.22
C GLY A 536 40.77 -0.82 7.70
N LEU A 537 39.63 -0.96 8.38
CA LEU A 537 38.83 0.21 8.74
C LEU A 537 39.53 1.09 9.78
N PRO A 538 39.49 2.42 9.61
CA PRO A 538 40.18 3.34 10.49
C PRO A 538 39.58 3.30 11.90
N LYS A 539 40.43 3.48 12.92
CA LYS A 539 40.03 3.42 14.35
C LYS A 539 38.98 4.45 14.76
N HIS A 540 38.77 5.51 13.96
CA HIS A 540 37.73 6.51 14.22
C HIS A 540 36.31 5.95 14.02
N LEU A 541 36.16 4.89 13.22
CA LEU A 541 34.94 4.08 13.19
C LEU A 541 35.04 3.04 14.31
N VAL A 542 34.44 3.31 15.46
CA VAL A 542 34.60 2.48 16.67
C VAL A 542 34.10 1.06 16.39
N ASP A 543 34.87 0.04 16.77
CA ASP A 543 34.50 -1.35 16.53
C ASP A 543 33.52 -1.85 17.59
N LEU A 544 32.30 -2.15 17.16
CA LEU A 544 31.23 -2.67 18.03
C LEU A 544 31.05 -4.20 17.91
N SER A 545 31.87 -4.89 17.12
CA SER A 545 31.77 -6.33 16.82
C SER A 545 31.51 -7.20 18.05
N GLY A 546 32.30 -6.99 19.12
CA GLY A 546 32.22 -7.78 20.35
C GLY A 546 31.02 -7.48 21.25
N HIS A 547 30.23 -6.45 20.91
CA HIS A 547 29.14 -5.94 21.76
C HIS A 547 27.75 -6.10 21.13
N TYR A 548 27.66 -6.43 19.84
CA TYR A 548 26.38 -6.65 19.18
C TYR A 548 25.61 -7.85 19.77
N ASN A 549 24.32 -7.66 20.04
CA ASN A 549 23.42 -8.66 20.62
C ASN A 549 22.14 -8.92 19.80
N ALA A 550 22.08 -8.33 18.60
CA ALA A 550 21.01 -8.52 17.64
C ALA A 550 21.46 -8.14 16.21
N SER A 551 20.82 -8.75 15.21
CA SER A 551 21.01 -8.46 13.78
C SER A 551 19.84 -7.64 13.22
N PHE A 552 20.08 -6.87 12.14
CA PHE A 552 19.02 -6.21 11.38
C PHE A 552 18.12 -7.18 10.60
N GLU A 553 18.55 -8.43 10.45
CA GLU A 553 17.83 -9.48 9.70
C GLU A 553 16.79 -10.23 10.55
N GLU A 554 16.71 -9.98 11.85
CA GLU A 554 15.72 -10.57 12.75
C GLU A 554 14.74 -9.51 13.30
N SER A 555 13.62 -9.94 13.88
CA SER A 555 12.72 -9.05 14.61
C SER A 555 13.14 -8.99 16.09
N TRP A 556 14.35 -8.47 16.36
CA TRP A 556 14.99 -8.52 17.68
C TRP A 556 14.18 -7.79 18.78
N TYR A 557 13.30 -6.87 18.39
CA TYR A 557 12.53 -5.99 19.27
C TYR A 557 11.10 -6.50 19.50
N THR A 558 10.89 -7.72 20.00
CA THR A 558 9.52 -8.23 20.22
C THR A 558 9.09 -8.06 21.68
N PRO A 559 8.17 -7.13 22.06
CA PRO A 559 7.64 -7.07 23.42
C PRO A 559 6.82 -8.33 23.74
N ARG A 560 6.97 -8.88 24.95
CA ARG A 560 6.34 -10.14 25.37
C ARG A 560 4.81 -10.10 25.35
N GLY A 561 4.21 -8.93 25.54
CA GLY A 561 2.76 -8.71 25.50
C GLY A 561 2.21 -8.21 24.16
N TYR A 562 3.03 -8.17 23.11
CA TYR A 562 2.66 -7.70 21.76
C TYR A 562 2.72 -8.87 20.75
N PRO A 563 2.19 -8.71 19.53
CA PRO A 563 2.06 -9.78 18.54
C PRO A 563 3.37 -10.51 18.19
N ASN A 564 3.17 -11.70 17.62
CA ASN A 564 4.22 -12.69 17.37
C ASN A 564 5.36 -12.27 16.43
N TYR A 565 5.18 -11.28 15.55
CA TYR A 565 6.21 -10.83 14.63
C TYR A 565 5.90 -9.43 14.07
N SER A 566 6.88 -8.51 14.13
CA SER A 566 6.76 -7.13 13.63
C SER A 566 7.60 -6.87 12.37
N GLY A 567 8.37 -7.85 11.89
CA GLY A 567 9.23 -7.69 10.71
C GLY A 567 10.51 -6.88 10.97
N PRO A 568 11.41 -6.81 9.97
CA PRO A 568 12.64 -6.03 10.08
C PRO A 568 12.41 -4.56 9.68
N PHE A 569 12.81 -3.62 10.54
CA PHE A 569 12.66 -2.17 10.31
C PHE A 569 13.79 -1.55 9.48
N PHE A 570 14.98 -2.13 9.56
CA PHE A 570 16.19 -1.56 8.98
C PHE A 570 16.76 -2.44 7.87
N ASN A 571 15.91 -3.22 7.22
CA ASN A 571 16.32 -4.13 6.15
C ASN A 571 16.72 -3.42 4.84
N GLU A 572 16.61 -2.10 4.77
CA GLU A 572 17.17 -1.28 3.69
C GLU A 572 18.56 -0.72 4.04
N ILE A 573 19.00 -0.81 5.30
CA ILE A 573 20.35 -0.37 5.67
C ILE A 573 21.36 -1.43 5.21
N GLN A 574 22.22 -1.08 4.27
CA GLN A 574 23.31 -1.95 3.85
C GLN A 574 24.38 -2.05 4.96
N PRO A 575 24.67 -3.23 5.51
CA PRO A 575 25.71 -3.35 6.52
C PRO A 575 27.09 -2.90 6.01
N GLY A 576 27.87 -2.26 6.88
CA GLY A 576 29.22 -1.75 6.59
C GLY A 576 29.34 -0.24 6.75
N VAL A 577 30.30 0.37 6.06
CA VAL A 577 30.59 1.80 6.20
C VAL A 577 29.61 2.66 5.41
N GLN A 578 28.83 3.47 6.10
CA GLN A 578 27.92 4.44 5.50
C GLN A 578 28.17 5.85 6.01
N THR A 579 28.04 6.84 5.12
CA THR A 579 28.09 8.27 5.50
C THR A 579 26.68 8.82 5.64
N LEU A 580 26.26 9.09 6.87
CA LEU A 580 24.93 9.57 7.24
C LEU A 580 25.00 11.02 7.75
N ASP A 581 24.26 11.94 7.12
CA ASP A 581 24.33 13.40 7.32
C ASP A 581 25.79 13.93 7.38
N GLY A 582 26.69 13.37 6.56
CA GLY A 582 28.11 13.73 6.50
C GLY A 582 29.04 13.01 7.49
N THR A 583 28.51 12.14 8.35
CA THR A 583 29.27 11.37 9.35
C THR A 583 29.45 9.93 8.90
N PRO A 584 30.67 9.39 8.79
CA PRO A 584 30.87 7.98 8.47
C PRO A 584 30.60 7.10 9.69
N TYR A 585 29.97 5.94 9.50
CA TYR A 585 29.66 4.95 10.53
C TYR A 585 29.92 3.54 10.01
N ASP A 586 30.49 2.65 10.83
CA ASP A 586 30.47 1.20 10.59
C ASP A 586 29.20 0.60 11.20
N ILE A 587 28.19 0.31 10.38
CA ILE A 587 26.86 -0.14 10.80
C ILE A 587 26.69 -1.61 10.43
N ARG A 588 26.77 -2.54 11.39
CA ARG A 588 26.69 -3.99 11.09
C ARG A 588 25.68 -4.76 11.93
N GLY A 589 25.39 -4.30 13.14
CA GLY A 589 24.45 -4.94 14.06
C GLY A 589 23.87 -3.96 15.08
N VAL A 590 23.22 -4.50 16.10
CA VAL A 590 22.52 -3.72 17.11
C VAL A 590 23.03 -4.07 18.51
N ILE A 591 23.27 -3.04 19.32
CA ILE A 591 23.42 -3.13 20.78
C ILE A 591 22.11 -2.67 21.39
N GLN A 592 21.21 -3.60 21.67
CA GLN A 592 19.95 -3.33 22.35
C GLN A 592 20.16 -3.31 23.86
N LEU A 593 19.62 -2.29 24.53
CA LEU A 593 19.45 -2.26 25.99
C LEU A 593 17.98 -2.43 26.36
N ASN A 594 17.68 -3.02 27.52
CA ASN A 594 16.30 -3.16 27.98
C ASN A 594 16.15 -3.07 29.50
N ASN A 595 15.31 -2.14 29.97
CA ASN A 595 14.78 -2.16 31.33
C ASN A 595 13.47 -2.95 31.34
N ARG A 596 13.57 -4.20 31.78
CA ARG A 596 12.47 -5.18 31.80
C ARG A 596 11.31 -4.80 32.72
N SER A 597 11.56 -3.94 33.72
CA SER A 597 10.48 -3.43 34.59
C SER A 597 9.54 -2.46 33.86
N LYS A 598 10.01 -1.85 32.76
CA LYS A 598 9.22 -0.93 31.93
C LYS A 598 8.56 -1.66 30.77
N ILE A 599 9.34 -2.42 30.01
CA ILE A 599 8.85 -3.21 28.88
C ILE A 599 9.53 -4.57 28.89
N ALA A 600 8.75 -5.62 29.13
CA ALA A 600 9.22 -6.99 29.02
C ALA A 600 9.35 -7.38 27.54
N MET A 601 10.57 -7.69 27.09
CA MET A 601 10.82 -8.24 25.75
C MET A 601 10.86 -9.77 25.76
N HIS A 602 10.59 -10.37 24.60
CA HIS A 602 10.75 -11.80 24.36
C HIS A 602 12.23 -12.20 24.53
N ASN A 603 13.12 -11.50 23.84
CA ASN A 603 14.57 -11.66 23.97
C ASN A 603 15.09 -10.97 25.25
N SER A 604 16.26 -11.42 25.72
CA SER A 604 16.94 -10.85 26.87
C SER A 604 18.04 -9.90 26.46
N TYR A 605 17.98 -8.67 26.96
CA TYR A 605 18.99 -7.64 26.73
C TYR A 605 19.45 -7.04 28.06
N PRO A 606 20.71 -6.61 28.16
CA PRO A 606 21.24 -6.01 29.37
C PRO A 606 20.74 -4.57 29.56
N GLU A 607 20.82 -4.05 30.79
CA GLU A 607 20.59 -2.63 31.08
C GLU A 607 21.82 -1.75 30.79
N ALA A 608 22.99 -2.38 30.65
CA ALA A 608 24.26 -1.72 30.38
C ALA A 608 25.20 -2.60 29.54
N VAL A 609 25.98 -1.96 28.68
CA VAL A 609 27.15 -2.54 28.02
C VAL A 609 28.34 -1.67 28.38
N ASN A 610 29.38 -2.26 28.95
CA ASN A 610 30.55 -1.54 29.45
C ASN A 610 31.77 -1.82 28.57
N ALA A 611 32.79 -0.97 28.68
CA ALA A 611 34.11 -1.16 28.08
C ALA A 611 34.11 -1.29 26.54
N ILE A 612 33.33 -0.45 25.84
CA ILE A 612 33.46 -0.31 24.38
C ILE A 612 34.76 0.45 24.10
N GLU A 613 35.77 -0.24 23.57
CA GLU A 613 37.10 0.32 23.33
C GLU A 613 37.11 1.38 22.22
N VAL A 614 37.82 2.49 22.44
CA VAL A 614 37.98 3.58 21.46
C VAL A 614 39.45 3.85 21.19
N GLY A 615 40.24 4.14 22.23
CA GLY A 615 41.70 4.23 22.20
C GLY A 615 42.32 5.34 21.35
N ILE A 616 41.58 6.39 20.98
CA ILE A 616 42.06 7.49 20.11
C ILE A 616 41.64 8.87 20.62
N GLN A 617 42.40 9.90 20.22
CA GLN A 617 42.06 11.31 20.43
C GLN A 617 40.97 11.78 19.46
N GLY A 618 40.20 12.78 19.86
CA GLY A 618 39.14 13.35 19.02
C GLY A 618 38.42 14.52 19.69
N ASN A 619 37.82 15.38 18.86
CA ASN A 619 37.08 16.56 19.28
C ASN A 619 35.60 16.27 19.58
N GLN A 620 35.01 15.29 18.91
CA GLN A 620 33.62 14.89 19.14
C GLN A 620 33.45 13.37 19.04
N VAL A 621 32.41 12.85 19.67
CA VAL A 621 31.93 11.47 19.47
C VAL A 621 30.47 11.53 19.03
N HIS A 622 30.15 10.83 17.94
CA HIS A 622 28.80 10.72 17.41
C HIS A 622 28.24 9.33 17.70
N PHE A 623 26.99 9.28 18.16
CA PHE A 623 26.27 8.06 18.48
C PHE A 623 25.08 7.92 17.55
N LEU A 624 24.99 6.80 16.82
CA LEU A 624 23.87 6.49 15.93
C LEU A 624 22.93 5.50 16.63
N HIS A 625 21.72 5.95 16.97
CA HIS A 625 20.81 5.24 17.86
C HIS A 625 19.34 5.61 17.64
N ALA A 626 18.42 4.83 18.21
CA ALA A 626 17.02 5.21 18.36
C ALA A 626 16.39 4.50 19.57
N THR A 627 15.11 4.73 19.82
CA THR A 627 14.34 3.99 20.82
C THR A 627 13.25 3.13 20.18
N LEU A 628 12.90 2.02 20.80
CA LEU A 628 11.85 1.14 20.27
C LEU A 628 10.43 1.67 20.49
N ASN A 629 10.27 2.55 21.48
CA ASN A 629 9.00 3.15 21.88
C ASN A 629 9.25 4.58 22.38
N ASN A 630 8.16 5.33 22.59
CA ASN A 630 8.23 6.71 23.06
C ASN A 630 8.31 6.88 24.60
N ASP A 631 8.63 8.12 24.98
CA ASP A 631 8.50 8.64 26.35
C ASP A 631 8.21 10.16 26.29
N ARG A 632 8.19 10.85 27.43
CA ARG A 632 8.02 12.30 27.50
C ARG A 632 9.28 13.03 27.02
N PRO A 633 9.16 14.09 26.21
CA PRO A 633 10.29 14.92 25.81
C PRO A 633 11.13 15.40 27.01
N GLY A 634 12.46 15.36 26.89
CA GLY A 634 13.42 15.72 27.94
C GLY A 634 13.82 14.57 28.89
N THR A 635 13.14 13.42 28.84
CA THR A 635 13.45 12.28 29.74
C THR A 635 14.80 11.65 29.40
N PRO A 636 15.70 11.39 30.38
CA PRO A 636 16.96 10.69 30.15
C PRO A 636 16.77 9.25 29.67
N VAL A 637 17.18 8.95 28.44
CA VAL A 637 17.01 7.63 27.80
C VAL A 637 18.25 6.77 27.93
N VAL A 638 19.42 7.33 27.65
CA VAL A 638 20.70 6.61 27.70
C VAL A 638 21.78 7.57 28.21
N ASN A 639 22.69 7.03 29.02
CA ASN A 639 23.88 7.73 29.48
C ASN A 639 25.12 7.05 28.90
N TYR A 640 25.82 7.75 28.03
CA TYR A 640 27.15 7.34 27.58
C TYR A 640 28.18 7.88 28.57
N GLN A 641 28.89 7.00 29.29
CA GLN A 641 29.99 7.37 30.16
C GLN A 641 31.29 7.26 29.39
N ILE A 642 31.91 8.39 29.07
CA ILE A 642 33.13 8.48 28.29
C ILE A 642 34.31 8.58 29.23
N HIS A 643 35.18 7.57 29.22
CA HIS A 643 36.39 7.51 30.03
C HIS A 643 37.60 7.93 29.20
N LEU A 644 38.36 8.90 29.68
CA LEU A 644 39.55 9.44 29.03
C LEU A 644 40.84 8.81 29.59
N SER A 645 41.91 8.83 28.80
CA SER A 645 43.21 8.26 29.17
C SER A 645 43.89 8.93 30.37
N ASN A 646 43.45 10.13 30.74
CA ASN A 646 43.92 10.86 31.92
C ASN A 646 43.16 10.47 33.21
N GLY A 647 42.15 9.59 33.12
CA GLY A 647 41.31 9.16 34.23
C GLY A 647 39.99 9.93 34.36
N ASP A 648 39.76 10.97 33.58
CA ASP A 648 38.51 11.73 33.62
C ASP A 648 37.35 10.91 33.05
N VAL A 649 36.15 11.09 33.64
CA VAL A 649 34.91 10.44 33.19
C VAL A 649 33.84 11.50 32.96
N HIS A 650 33.30 11.52 31.74
CA HIS A 650 32.24 12.43 31.35
C HIS A 650 30.94 11.69 31.08
N ASN A 651 29.80 12.28 31.45
CA ASN A 651 28.48 11.73 31.16
C ASN A 651 27.84 12.50 29.99
N HIS A 652 27.47 11.81 28.92
CA HIS A 652 26.61 12.33 27.87
C HIS A 652 25.21 11.74 28.01
N ILE A 653 24.33 12.50 28.68
CA ILE A 653 22.93 12.13 28.90
C ILE A 653 22.12 12.53 27.68
N VAL A 654 21.57 11.53 26.99
CA VAL A 654 20.72 11.67 25.80
C VAL A 654 19.27 11.63 26.22
N ARG A 655 18.48 12.60 25.77
CA ARG A 655 17.09 12.81 26.16
C ARG A 655 16.12 12.54 25.02
N PHE A 656 15.02 11.88 25.35
CA PHE A 656 13.93 11.64 24.40
C PHE A 656 13.37 12.96 23.89
N GLY A 657 13.01 13.03 22.61
CA GLY A 657 12.38 14.21 22.01
C GLY A 657 13.34 15.39 21.73
N LEU A 658 14.63 15.25 22.10
CA LEU A 658 15.67 16.25 21.90
C LEU A 658 16.87 15.66 21.16
N ASP A 659 17.46 14.61 21.73
CA ASP A 659 18.68 13.98 21.24
C ASP A 659 18.39 12.64 20.51
N ILE A 660 17.29 11.98 20.89
CA ILE A 660 16.87 10.68 20.38
C ILE A 660 15.34 10.61 20.30
N HIS A 661 14.81 9.89 19.31
CA HIS A 661 13.38 9.61 19.17
C HIS A 661 13.14 8.12 18.93
N GLU A 662 11.86 7.76 18.90
CA GLU A 662 11.42 6.45 18.45
C GLU A 662 11.94 6.14 17.05
N MET A 663 12.23 4.87 16.79
CA MET A 663 12.73 4.37 15.51
C MET A 663 11.68 4.42 14.41
N VAL A 664 10.42 4.70 14.74
CA VAL A 664 9.31 4.84 13.82
C VAL A 664 8.73 6.25 13.95
N ARG A 665 8.37 6.85 12.82
CA ARG A 665 7.64 8.12 12.77
C ARG A 665 6.50 7.98 11.78
N ASN A 666 5.33 8.56 12.08
CA ASN A 666 4.34 8.80 11.03
C ASN A 666 5.00 9.54 9.86
N HIS A 667 4.81 9.05 8.63
CA HIS A 667 5.43 9.58 7.41
C HIS A 667 5.25 11.11 7.32
N ASP A 668 4.03 11.60 7.58
CA ASP A 668 3.65 13.00 7.46
C ASP A 668 4.09 13.88 8.66
N ALA A 669 4.53 13.28 9.76
CA ALA A 669 4.98 14.06 10.91
C ALA A 669 6.32 14.76 10.62
N PRO A 670 6.56 15.96 11.19
CA PRO A 670 7.83 16.66 11.02
C PRO A 670 9.02 15.77 11.40
N LYS A 671 10.04 15.75 10.54
CA LYS A 671 11.29 15.01 10.79
C LYS A 671 12.02 15.61 12.01
N PRO A 672 12.35 14.81 13.04
CA PRO A 672 13.18 15.27 14.14
C PRO A 672 14.53 15.82 13.67
N GLU A 673 14.99 16.92 14.25
CA GLU A 673 16.26 17.56 13.85
C GLU A 673 17.47 16.63 14.00
N CYS A 674 17.44 15.72 14.97
CA CYS A 674 18.50 14.73 15.22
C CYS A 674 18.50 13.54 14.25
N THR A 675 17.58 13.46 13.28
CA THR A 675 17.49 12.31 12.37
C THR A 675 18.67 12.27 11.40
N ALA A 676 19.50 11.23 11.49
CA ALA A 676 20.68 11.02 10.65
C ALA A 676 20.40 10.10 9.45
N TRP A 677 19.48 9.15 9.60
CA TRP A 677 19.04 8.26 8.54
C TRP A 677 17.54 8.06 8.62
N LEU A 678 16.91 7.91 7.46
CA LEU A 678 15.48 7.70 7.31
C LEU A 678 15.22 6.85 6.08
N THR A 679 14.35 5.86 6.22
CA THR A 679 13.73 5.16 5.10
C THR A 679 12.21 5.37 5.16
N PRO A 680 11.58 5.81 4.07
CA PRO A 680 10.15 6.07 4.06
C PRO A 680 9.34 4.77 4.00
N ASN A 681 8.10 4.80 4.52
CA ASN A 681 7.10 3.74 4.31
C ASN A 681 7.46 2.34 4.88
N ILE A 682 8.33 2.29 5.89
CA ILE A 682 8.56 1.12 6.72
C ILE A 682 7.53 1.09 7.86
N SER A 683 6.36 0.52 7.60
CA SER A 683 5.32 0.37 8.61
C SER A 683 4.97 -1.08 8.92
N PRO A 684 5.16 -1.52 10.18
CA PRO A 684 4.56 -2.75 10.70
C PRO A 684 3.28 -2.52 11.50
N PHE A 685 2.86 -1.27 11.72
CA PHE A 685 1.73 -0.88 12.58
C PHE A 685 0.68 -0.04 11.82
N ALA A 686 -0.28 0.57 12.53
CA ALA A 686 -1.40 1.29 11.93
C ALA A 686 -0.97 2.64 11.32
N GLY A 687 -0.76 2.67 10.00
CA GLY A 687 -0.55 3.89 9.18
C GLY A 687 0.80 3.94 8.46
N GLU A 688 0.95 4.85 7.51
CA GLU A 688 2.22 5.08 6.80
C GLU A 688 3.25 5.61 7.80
N SER A 689 4.36 4.90 7.94
CA SER A 689 5.43 5.30 8.84
C SER A 689 6.79 5.06 8.24
N ASP A 690 7.75 5.87 8.67
CA ASP A 690 9.15 5.82 8.28
C ASP A 690 9.95 5.16 9.39
N ALA A 691 11.04 4.47 9.04
CA ALA A 691 12.04 4.05 10.02
C ALA A 691 13.19 5.06 10.08
N LEU A 692 13.72 5.31 11.28
CA LEU A 692 14.67 6.39 11.55
C LEU A 692 15.81 5.91 12.45
N LEU A 693 16.99 6.47 12.19
CA LEU A 693 18.09 6.50 13.14
C LEU A 693 18.46 7.94 13.44
N HIS A 694 18.76 8.21 14.70
CA HIS A 694 19.09 9.54 15.20
C HIS A 694 20.57 9.62 15.53
N GLN A 695 21.13 10.82 15.48
CA GLN A 695 22.48 11.10 15.91
C GLN A 695 22.48 12.07 17.09
N SER A 696 23.03 11.64 18.22
CA SER A 696 23.49 12.54 19.28
C SER A 696 24.99 12.76 19.19
N THR A 697 25.50 13.83 19.80
CA THR A 697 26.93 14.18 19.73
C THR A 697 27.44 14.66 21.07
N TRP A 698 28.52 14.04 21.54
CA TRP A 698 29.28 14.52 22.68
C TRP A 698 30.46 15.37 22.21
N ASN A 699 30.65 16.53 22.84
CA ASN A 699 31.77 17.42 22.60
C ASN A 699 32.88 17.11 23.61
N ASN A 700 34.07 16.76 23.14
CA ASN A 700 35.20 16.48 24.01
C ASN A 700 35.78 17.79 24.57
N PRO A 701 35.73 18.03 25.89
CA PRO A 701 36.31 19.24 26.50
C PRO A 701 37.85 19.23 26.48
N THR A 702 38.48 18.05 26.40
CA THR A 702 39.93 17.83 26.45
C THR A 702 40.38 16.91 25.30
N PRO A 703 40.29 17.38 24.03
CA PRO A 703 40.58 16.58 22.83
C PRO A 703 42.01 16.02 22.75
N GLU A 704 42.95 16.57 23.53
CA GLU A 704 44.32 16.11 23.69
C GLU A 704 44.45 14.79 24.45
N HIS A 705 43.43 14.38 25.20
CA HIS A 705 43.40 13.07 25.86
C HIS A 705 42.64 12.06 25.00
N ALA A 706 43.20 10.85 24.89
CA ALA A 706 42.54 9.79 24.14
C ALA A 706 41.27 9.36 24.88
N ILE A 707 40.20 9.13 24.13
CA ILE A 707 39.01 8.47 24.66
C ILE A 707 39.39 7.00 24.82
N HIS A 708 39.47 6.52 26.06
CA HIS A 708 39.89 5.14 26.34
C HIS A 708 38.77 4.18 25.98
N HIS A 709 37.61 4.32 26.62
CA HIS A 709 36.44 3.48 26.38
C HIS A 709 35.14 4.22 26.71
N VAL A 710 34.01 3.66 26.27
CA VAL A 710 32.67 4.17 26.58
C VAL A 710 31.82 3.07 27.22
N ASP A 711 31.12 3.41 28.30
CA ASP A 711 30.03 2.59 28.84
C ASP A 711 28.69 3.15 28.38
N VAL A 712 27.76 2.27 28.01
CA VAL A 712 26.41 2.61 27.58
C VAL A 712 25.42 2.08 28.61
N LYS A 713 24.68 2.96 29.28
CA LYS A 713 23.75 2.58 30.36
C LYS A 713 22.37 3.14 30.09
N ILE A 714 21.33 2.33 30.31
CA ILE A 714 19.96 2.82 30.19
C ILE A 714 19.71 3.91 31.23
N GLY A 715 18.98 4.94 30.83
CA GLY A 715 18.45 5.96 31.73
C GLY A 715 17.20 5.50 32.47
N GLY A 716 16.54 6.42 33.17
CA GLY A 716 15.28 6.16 33.87
C GLY A 716 14.04 6.09 32.98
N SER A 717 14.21 6.22 31.65
CA SER A 717 13.12 6.29 30.66
C SER A 717 12.36 4.96 30.49
N SER A 718 11.09 5.04 30.08
CA SER A 718 10.35 3.90 29.53
C SER A 718 10.70 3.60 28.07
N ALA A 719 11.31 4.53 27.34
CA ALA A 719 11.82 4.30 25.99
C ALA A 719 13.03 3.35 26.04
N GLN A 720 13.00 2.29 25.23
CA GLN A 720 14.05 1.27 25.21
C GLN A 720 15.09 1.59 24.12
N PRO A 721 16.31 2.04 24.46
CA PRO A 721 17.29 2.47 23.47
C PRO A 721 18.07 1.32 22.86
N PHE A 722 18.56 1.54 21.65
CA PHE A 722 19.59 0.72 21.02
C PHE A 722 20.61 1.58 20.29
N LEU A 723 21.85 1.11 20.21
CA LEU A 723 22.96 1.73 19.51
C LEU A 723 23.38 0.86 18.32
N VAL A 724 23.63 1.46 17.16
CA VAL A 724 24.05 0.72 15.95
C VAL A 724 25.48 1.01 15.52
N ALA A 725 25.98 2.23 15.77
CA ALA A 725 27.34 2.64 15.42
C ALA A 725 27.83 3.85 16.24
N MET A 726 29.15 3.98 16.37
CA MET A 726 29.82 5.11 17.01
C MET A 726 31.01 5.57 16.17
N THR A 727 31.21 6.89 16.11
CA THR A 727 32.32 7.49 15.36
C THR A 727 32.97 8.63 16.14
N VAL A 728 34.30 8.61 16.21
CA VAL A 728 35.11 9.70 16.77
C VAL A 728 35.49 10.66 15.64
N GLU A 729 35.38 11.95 15.91
CA GLU A 729 35.62 13.00 14.93
C GLU A 729 36.79 13.89 15.35
N SER A 730 37.70 14.19 14.40
CA SER A 730 38.80 15.15 14.57
C SER A 730 38.57 16.38 13.68
N PHE A 731 38.73 17.57 14.27
CA PHE A 731 38.60 18.85 13.56
C PHE A 731 39.76 19.07 12.58
N ASP A 732 40.98 18.70 12.96
CA ASP A 732 42.16 18.88 12.11
C ASP A 732 42.06 18.03 10.84
N GLN A 733 41.58 16.79 10.97
CA GLN A 733 41.31 15.92 9.82
C GLN A 733 40.30 16.52 8.82
N GLN A 734 39.38 17.37 9.28
CA GLN A 734 38.40 18.02 8.39
C GLN A 734 39.00 19.20 7.63
N LEU A 735 39.85 19.99 8.30
CA LEU A 735 40.53 21.12 7.68
C LEU A 735 41.58 20.66 6.66
N SER A 736 42.20 19.49 6.90
CA SER A 736 43.20 18.89 6.02
C SER A 736 42.61 18.13 4.82
N ARG A 737 41.28 18.10 4.65
CA ARG A 737 40.66 17.46 3.48
C ARG A 737 41.03 18.17 2.18
N ASP A 738 41.18 17.38 1.13
CA ASP A 738 41.50 17.88 -0.21
C ASP A 738 40.37 18.78 -0.75
N PRO A 739 40.67 19.79 -1.59
CA PRO A 739 39.67 20.64 -2.22
C PRO A 739 38.57 19.86 -2.98
N LYS A 740 38.89 18.67 -3.51
CA LYS A 740 37.91 17.79 -4.16
C LYS A 740 36.79 17.32 -3.21
N ASP A 741 37.04 17.30 -1.90
CA ASP A 741 36.12 16.84 -0.86
C ASP A 741 35.31 17.99 -0.24
N ILE A 742 35.37 19.20 -0.82
CA ILE A 742 34.79 20.42 -0.23
C ILE A 742 33.28 20.33 0.01
N LEU A 743 32.56 19.53 -0.78
CA LEU A 743 31.14 19.26 -0.54
C LEU A 743 30.92 18.54 0.79
N GLN A 744 31.75 17.55 1.11
CA GLN A 744 31.66 16.83 2.39
C GLN A 744 32.03 17.76 3.55
N VAL A 745 33.01 18.64 3.37
CA VAL A 745 33.35 19.70 4.33
C VAL A 745 32.14 20.62 4.59
N ALA A 746 31.45 21.05 3.54
CA ALA A 746 30.24 21.87 3.66
C ALA A 746 29.07 21.15 4.35
N GLN A 747 28.88 19.85 4.07
CA GLN A 747 27.88 19.03 4.77
C GLN A 747 28.18 18.94 6.28
N ILE A 748 29.44 18.67 6.63
CA ILE A 748 29.92 18.61 8.01
C ILE A 748 29.67 19.94 8.74
N ALA A 749 30.06 21.06 8.13
CA ALA A 749 29.89 22.39 8.72
C ALA A 749 28.40 22.75 8.92
N ASN A 750 27.56 22.49 7.91
CA ASN A 750 26.12 22.72 8.00
C ASN A 750 25.44 21.84 9.07
N ARG A 751 25.87 20.58 9.24
CA ARG A 751 25.38 19.71 10.33
C ARG A 751 25.74 20.28 11.70
N LYS A 752 26.98 20.71 11.92
CA LYS A 752 27.43 21.27 13.21
C LYS A 752 26.63 22.48 13.66
N ILE A 753 26.13 23.29 12.72
CA ILE A 753 25.28 24.46 13.00
C ILE A 753 23.76 24.13 13.00
N LYS A 754 23.35 22.88 12.72
CA LYS A 754 21.94 22.41 12.86
C LYS A 754 21.55 22.12 14.30
N GLN A 755 22.48 21.67 15.13
CA GLN A 755 22.17 21.19 16.48
C GLN A 755 21.82 22.38 17.40
N ARG A 756 20.53 22.58 17.69
CA ARG A 756 20.00 23.70 18.50
C ARG A 756 20.49 23.75 19.96
N TYR A 757 21.19 22.72 20.45
CA TYR A 757 21.63 22.63 21.84
C TYR A 757 23.15 22.64 21.97
N SER A 758 23.63 23.66 22.66
CA SER A 758 25.03 24.01 22.94
C SER A 758 25.86 24.41 21.72
N VAL A 759 25.82 25.70 21.37
CA VAL A 759 26.87 26.32 20.56
C VAL A 759 28.15 26.33 21.41
N ASN A 760 28.86 25.20 21.41
CA ASN A 760 30.19 25.10 21.99
C ASN A 760 31.08 26.11 21.23
N PRO A 761 31.71 27.09 21.91
CA PRO A 761 32.54 28.09 21.26
C PRO A 761 33.66 27.48 20.38
N SER A 762 34.17 26.31 20.75
CA SER A 762 35.14 25.54 19.96
C SER A 762 34.55 25.06 18.64
N VAL A 763 33.33 24.49 18.66
CA VAL A 763 32.60 24.04 17.47
C VAL A 763 32.26 25.22 16.56
N LEU A 764 31.79 26.34 17.12
CA LEU A 764 31.47 27.54 16.32
C LEU A 764 32.72 28.11 15.64
N ARG A 765 33.84 28.18 16.37
CA ARG A 765 35.14 28.62 15.82
C ARG A 765 35.57 27.70 14.69
N HIS A 766 35.38 26.39 14.85
CA HIS A 766 35.68 25.42 13.81
C HIS A 766 34.77 25.57 12.59
N VAL A 767 33.46 25.75 12.77
CA VAL A 767 32.52 25.99 11.65
C VAL A 767 32.92 27.22 10.85
N LYS A 768 33.38 28.31 11.50
CA LYS A 768 33.90 29.49 10.80
C LYS A 768 35.13 29.17 9.94
N LYS A 769 36.10 28.41 10.46
CA LYS A 769 37.25 27.95 9.68
C LYS A 769 36.84 27.07 8.49
N LEU A 770 35.84 26.21 8.67
CA LEU A 770 35.31 25.40 7.56
C LEU A 770 34.62 26.29 6.52
N ALA A 771 33.87 27.32 6.92
CA ALA A 771 33.27 28.29 6.01
C ALA A 771 34.34 29.02 5.17
N GLU A 772 35.41 29.52 5.81
CA GLU A 772 36.56 30.13 5.12
C GLU A 772 37.19 29.17 4.09
N LYS A 773 37.35 27.89 4.45
CA LYS A 773 37.84 26.86 3.52
C LYS A 773 36.88 26.66 2.34
N ILE A 774 35.57 26.60 2.59
CA ILE A 774 34.55 26.43 1.54
C ILE A 774 34.52 27.63 0.60
N GLU A 775 34.72 28.86 1.10
CA GLU A 775 34.88 30.04 0.25
C GLU A 775 36.11 29.95 -0.64
N ALA A 776 37.25 29.55 -0.08
CA ALA A 776 38.51 29.48 -0.80
C ALA A 776 38.55 28.36 -1.85
N GLU A 777 37.94 27.21 -1.56
CA GLU A 777 38.10 25.98 -2.36
C GLU A 777 36.81 25.53 -3.08
N GLY A 778 35.65 26.08 -2.71
CA GLY A 778 34.32 25.62 -3.14
C GLY A 778 33.59 26.52 -4.14
N ALA A 779 34.24 27.58 -4.65
CA ALA A 779 33.62 28.59 -5.51
C ALA A 779 32.97 28.03 -6.79
N ASP A 780 33.49 26.92 -7.32
CA ASP A 780 32.95 26.28 -8.53
C ASP A 780 31.93 25.16 -8.22
N ASN A 781 31.66 24.87 -6.94
CA ASN A 781 30.73 23.80 -6.54
C ASN A 781 29.38 24.39 -6.08
N PRO A 782 28.30 24.30 -6.88
CA PRO A 782 27.01 24.90 -6.56
C PRO A 782 26.37 24.32 -5.28
N ARG A 783 26.65 23.06 -4.95
CA ARG A 783 26.09 22.42 -3.75
C ARG A 783 26.85 22.83 -2.50
N ALA A 784 28.17 23.00 -2.60
CA ALA A 784 28.98 23.54 -1.50
C ALA A 784 28.60 24.99 -1.20
N LEU A 785 28.44 25.85 -2.23
CA LEU A 785 27.97 27.23 -2.07
C LEU A 785 26.55 27.29 -1.48
N TYR A 786 25.63 26.41 -1.91
CA TYR A 786 24.30 26.32 -1.29
C TYR A 786 24.38 26.03 0.22
N LEU A 787 25.21 25.06 0.62
CA LEU A 787 25.40 24.72 2.03
C LEU A 787 26.09 25.85 2.80
N LEU A 788 27.05 26.56 2.18
CA LEU A 788 27.68 27.75 2.74
C LEU A 788 26.67 28.87 2.98
N ALA A 789 25.77 29.13 2.02
CA ALA A 789 24.70 30.10 2.18
C ALA A 789 23.76 29.74 3.36
N LYS A 790 23.46 28.45 3.57
CA LYS A 790 22.71 28.00 4.76
C LYS A 790 23.46 28.25 6.07
N ILE A 791 24.78 28.04 6.06
CA ILE A 791 25.64 28.33 7.22
C ILE A 791 25.57 29.83 7.53
N TYR A 792 25.75 30.71 6.54
CA TYR A 792 25.65 32.16 6.72
C TYR A 792 24.27 32.62 7.16
N TYR A 793 23.22 32.07 6.58
CA TYR A 793 21.85 32.36 7.00
C TYR A 793 21.64 32.08 8.49
N ARG A 794 22.21 30.99 9.01
CA ARG A 794 22.11 30.60 10.44
C ARG A 794 23.06 31.34 11.36
N LEU A 795 24.17 31.84 10.82
CA LEU A 795 25.04 32.80 11.51
C LEU A 795 24.46 34.22 11.51
N GLU A 796 23.22 34.40 11.02
CA GLU A 796 22.54 35.69 10.90
C GLU A 796 23.33 36.68 10.02
N GLN A 797 23.93 36.19 8.94
CA GLN A 797 24.64 36.97 7.93
C GLN A 797 23.83 36.94 6.62
N GLN A 798 22.67 37.60 6.61
CA GLN A 798 21.66 37.47 5.54
C GLN A 798 22.17 38.00 4.19
N GLU A 799 22.91 39.11 4.16
CA GLU A 799 23.45 39.68 2.91
C GLU A 799 24.48 38.74 2.28
N LEU A 800 25.39 38.20 3.09
CA LEU A 800 26.40 37.25 2.63
C LEU A 800 25.75 35.93 2.17
N ALA A 801 24.72 35.47 2.88
CA ALA A 801 23.92 34.32 2.47
C ALA A 801 23.23 34.56 1.12
N LEU A 802 22.67 35.76 0.90
CA LEU A 802 21.99 36.14 -0.34
C LEU A 802 22.96 36.18 -1.53
N GLU A 803 24.15 36.74 -1.34
CA GLU A 803 25.21 36.75 -2.34
C GLU A 803 25.64 35.33 -2.68
N THR A 804 25.93 34.53 -1.65
CA THR A 804 26.42 33.15 -1.80
C THR A 804 25.39 32.27 -2.52
N VAL A 805 24.11 32.31 -2.15
CA VAL A 805 23.05 31.53 -2.83
C VAL A 805 22.81 32.03 -4.26
N SER A 806 23.00 33.33 -4.51
CA SER A 806 22.90 33.89 -5.87
C SER A 806 24.06 33.44 -6.76
N ASN A 807 25.27 33.28 -6.19
CA ASN A 807 26.41 32.69 -6.89
C ASN A 807 26.18 31.18 -7.14
N ALA A 808 25.65 30.46 -6.15
CA ALA A 808 25.23 29.07 -6.33
C ALA A 808 24.23 28.93 -7.48
N LEU A 809 23.22 29.81 -7.57
CA LEU A 809 22.19 29.80 -8.63
C LEU A 809 22.74 30.01 -10.06
N LYS A 810 23.86 30.72 -10.22
CA LYS A 810 24.51 30.88 -11.53
C LYS A 810 25.09 29.56 -12.04
N LEU A 811 25.50 28.67 -11.12
CA LEU A 811 26.12 27.37 -11.39
C LEU A 811 25.13 26.19 -11.27
N ALA A 812 24.06 26.35 -10.49
CA ALA A 812 23.13 25.30 -10.10
C ALA A 812 22.15 24.91 -11.21
N LYS A 813 22.49 23.87 -11.98
CA LYS A 813 21.52 23.16 -12.83
C LYS A 813 20.68 22.16 -12.04
N ALA A 814 21.28 21.36 -11.16
CA ALA A 814 20.61 20.26 -10.46
C ALA A 814 19.91 20.67 -9.15
N ASN A 815 20.49 21.58 -8.36
CA ASN A 815 19.94 22.05 -7.08
C ASN A 815 19.25 23.42 -7.17
N ARG A 816 18.77 23.80 -8.36
CA ARG A 816 18.18 25.13 -8.61
C ARG A 816 17.00 25.43 -7.70
N ALA A 817 16.07 24.49 -7.55
CA ALA A 817 14.87 24.65 -6.73
C ALA A 817 15.21 24.95 -5.26
N GLU A 818 16.11 24.15 -4.67
CA GLU A 818 16.56 24.33 -3.28
C GLU A 818 17.26 25.68 -3.07
N CYS A 819 18.04 26.14 -4.06
CA CYS A 819 18.67 27.45 -4.00
C CYS A 819 17.65 28.60 -4.11
N LEU A 820 16.62 28.47 -4.95
CA LEU A 820 15.54 29.46 -5.06
C LEU A 820 14.71 29.52 -3.77
N GLU A 821 14.42 28.37 -3.16
CA GLU A 821 13.72 28.27 -1.88
C GLU A 821 14.50 28.99 -0.77
N LEU A 822 15.79 28.66 -0.59
CA LEU A 822 16.64 29.36 0.38
C LEU A 822 16.74 30.86 0.09
N LYS A 823 16.79 31.26 -1.18
CA LYS A 823 16.79 32.68 -1.56
C LYS A 823 15.47 33.38 -1.18
N SER A 824 14.34 32.71 -1.35
CA SER A 824 13.02 33.19 -0.90
C SER A 824 13.00 33.39 0.62
N ASP A 825 13.50 32.42 1.39
CA ASP A 825 13.61 32.51 2.85
C ASP A 825 14.50 33.67 3.30
N ILE A 826 15.64 33.88 2.62
CA ILE A 826 16.55 34.99 2.90
C ILE A 826 15.87 36.34 2.59
N PHE A 827 15.16 36.45 1.46
CA PHE A 827 14.38 37.65 1.16
C PHE A 827 13.28 37.92 2.20
N ALA A 828 12.59 36.88 2.67
CA ALA A 828 11.61 37.00 3.74
C ALA A 828 12.26 37.48 5.06
N ALA A 829 13.42 36.94 5.42
CA ALA A 829 14.20 37.39 6.59
C ALA A 829 14.66 38.85 6.47
N LEU A 830 15.01 39.28 5.26
CA LEU A 830 15.32 40.68 4.91
C LEU A 830 14.06 41.56 4.74
N LYS A 831 12.86 41.01 4.98
CA LYS A 831 11.54 41.69 4.84
C LYS A 831 11.22 42.16 3.41
N GLN A 832 11.80 41.53 2.40
CA GLN A 832 11.57 41.79 0.97
C GLN A 832 10.49 40.86 0.40
N PHE A 833 9.26 40.98 0.88
CA PHE A 833 8.18 40.01 0.60
C PHE A 833 7.76 39.90 -0.87
N SER A 834 7.86 40.98 -1.66
CA SER A 834 7.56 40.95 -3.09
C SER A 834 8.53 40.04 -3.85
N LEU A 835 9.84 40.20 -3.59
CA LEU A 835 10.90 39.38 -4.18
C LEU A 835 10.84 37.94 -3.66
N ALA A 836 10.49 37.74 -2.39
CA ALA A 836 10.25 36.40 -1.86
C ALA A 836 9.11 35.69 -2.62
N ARG A 837 7.97 36.36 -2.83
CA ARG A 837 6.83 35.80 -3.58
C ARG A 837 7.17 35.50 -5.04
N GLU A 838 7.86 36.40 -5.73
CA GLU A 838 8.31 36.19 -7.11
C GLU A 838 9.30 35.02 -7.22
N THR A 839 10.23 34.91 -6.25
CA THR A 839 11.19 33.80 -6.19
C THR A 839 10.46 32.47 -5.93
N GLN A 840 9.46 32.46 -5.06
CA GLN A 840 8.66 31.27 -4.76
C GLN A 840 7.94 30.72 -6.00
N GLN A 841 7.43 31.58 -6.89
CA GLN A 841 6.84 31.14 -8.16
C GLN A 841 7.86 30.44 -9.07
N GLN A 842 9.12 30.86 -9.04
CA GLN A 842 10.20 30.22 -9.79
C GLN A 842 10.60 28.86 -9.19
N VAL A 843 10.47 28.66 -7.87
CA VAL A 843 10.73 27.36 -7.21
C VAL A 843 9.87 26.28 -7.84
N ARG A 844 8.56 26.52 -7.99
CA ARG A 844 7.65 25.52 -8.55
C ARG A 844 8.04 25.10 -9.96
N ARG A 845 8.36 26.06 -10.82
CA ARG A 845 8.80 25.76 -12.19
C ARG A 845 10.12 24.98 -12.19
N ALA A 846 11.07 25.34 -11.33
CA ALA A 846 12.35 24.63 -11.21
C ALA A 846 12.17 23.18 -10.73
N VAL A 847 11.23 22.90 -9.81
CA VAL A 847 10.91 21.52 -9.37
C VAL A 847 10.35 20.70 -10.54
N LEU A 848 9.41 21.28 -11.30
CA LEU A 848 8.81 20.61 -12.45
C LEU A 848 9.85 20.33 -13.54
N ASP A 849 10.67 21.31 -13.91
CA ASP A 849 11.71 21.16 -14.94
C ASP A 849 12.78 20.12 -14.56
N ALA A 850 13.10 20.00 -13.27
CA ALA A 850 14.07 19.02 -12.79
C ALA A 850 13.52 17.59 -12.72
N SER A 851 12.20 17.44 -12.53
CA SER A 851 11.57 16.15 -12.24
C SER A 851 10.83 15.54 -13.43
N ILE A 852 10.33 16.37 -14.36
CA ILE A 852 9.63 15.91 -15.56
C ILE A 852 10.66 15.44 -16.60
N PRO A 853 10.60 14.18 -17.06
CA PRO A 853 11.53 13.68 -18.07
C PRO A 853 11.46 14.48 -19.36
N ALA A 854 12.63 14.70 -19.98
CA ALA A 854 12.70 15.36 -21.27
C ALA A 854 11.94 14.56 -22.33
N ARG A 855 11.27 15.27 -23.25
CA ARG A 855 10.59 14.64 -24.38
C ARG A 855 11.59 13.89 -25.25
N GLY A 856 11.27 12.64 -25.61
CA GLY A 856 12.09 11.83 -26.52
C GLY A 856 12.28 12.49 -27.89
N LYS A 857 13.49 12.40 -28.44
CA LYS A 857 13.78 12.88 -29.80
C LYS A 857 13.02 12.05 -30.83
N GLY A 858 12.32 12.69 -31.76
CA GLY A 858 11.58 12.01 -32.83
C GLY A 858 10.17 11.53 -32.44
N ILE A 859 9.68 11.86 -31.24
CA ILE A 859 8.25 11.67 -30.90
C ILE A 859 7.42 12.50 -31.89
N SER A 860 6.45 11.84 -32.53
CA SER A 860 5.57 12.47 -33.52
C SER A 860 4.85 13.69 -32.95
N SER A 861 4.68 14.73 -33.76
CA SER A 861 3.91 15.93 -33.41
C SER A 861 2.41 15.65 -33.21
N ARG A 862 1.95 14.42 -33.48
CA ARG A 862 0.57 14.00 -33.16
C ARG A 862 0.32 13.92 -31.66
N PHE A 863 1.39 13.73 -30.87
CA PHE A 863 1.33 13.82 -29.41
C PHE A 863 1.64 15.27 -29.03
N ILE A 864 0.67 16.00 -28.47
CA ILE A 864 0.84 17.41 -28.14
C ILE A 864 1.83 17.57 -26.98
N ASP A 865 2.75 18.53 -27.09
CA ASP A 865 3.71 18.81 -26.02
C ASP A 865 3.08 19.65 -24.92
N LEU A 866 2.84 19.03 -23.76
CA LEU A 866 2.31 19.75 -22.59
C LEU A 866 3.41 20.28 -21.65
N ASN A 867 4.70 20.13 -22.00
CA ASN A 867 5.82 20.42 -21.07
C ASN A 867 5.83 21.85 -20.49
N ALA A 868 5.45 22.84 -21.30
CA ALA A 868 5.38 24.23 -20.86
C ALA A 868 4.20 24.50 -19.91
N HIS A 869 3.21 23.60 -19.88
CA HIS A 869 1.92 23.78 -19.21
C HIS A 869 1.71 22.87 -18.00
N TYR A 870 2.53 21.83 -17.83
CA TYR A 870 2.48 20.99 -16.63
C TYR A 870 2.64 21.84 -15.36
N ASN A 871 1.76 21.63 -14.40
CA ASN A 871 1.75 22.30 -13.10
C ASN A 871 1.77 21.33 -11.91
N VAL A 872 1.67 20.02 -12.18
CA VAL A 872 1.69 18.92 -11.22
C VAL A 872 2.53 17.75 -11.77
N LEU A 873 3.35 17.11 -10.92
CA LEU A 873 4.08 15.88 -11.26
C LEU A 873 3.18 14.65 -11.19
N LEU A 874 3.50 13.60 -11.95
CA LEU A 874 2.81 12.30 -11.80
C LEU A 874 2.97 11.74 -10.38
N SER A 875 4.05 12.08 -9.67
CA SER A 875 4.31 11.67 -8.29
C SER A 875 3.71 12.57 -7.21
N GLU A 876 2.88 13.54 -7.59
CA GLU A 876 2.21 14.45 -6.66
C GLU A 876 0.70 14.23 -6.68
N PHE A 877 0.05 14.45 -5.54
CA PHE A 877 -1.41 14.53 -5.50
C PHE A 877 -1.85 15.85 -6.14
N SER A 878 -2.66 15.79 -7.20
CA SER A 878 -3.03 16.94 -8.04
C SER A 878 -3.71 18.09 -7.29
N TYR A 879 -4.30 17.81 -6.13
CA TYR A 879 -5.06 18.79 -5.34
C TYR A 879 -4.55 18.89 -3.89
N GLN A 880 -3.23 18.69 -3.70
CA GLN A 880 -2.58 18.75 -2.40
C GLN A 880 -2.77 20.11 -1.71
N THR A 881 -3.18 20.09 -0.44
CA THR A 881 -3.35 21.28 0.40
C THR A 881 -2.20 21.46 1.39
N GLU A 882 -2.04 22.68 1.92
CA GLU A 882 -1.04 23.05 2.93
C GLU A 882 -1.33 22.45 4.32
N GLN A 883 -2.50 21.81 4.51
CA GLN A 883 -2.85 21.18 5.79
C GLN A 883 -1.94 19.98 6.07
N SER A 884 -1.43 19.91 7.30
CA SER A 884 -0.46 18.91 7.75
C SER A 884 -1.02 17.48 7.89
N SER A 885 -2.34 17.31 7.98
CA SER A 885 -2.98 15.99 7.99
C SER A 885 -3.58 15.69 6.63
N ARG A 886 -2.87 14.92 5.81
CA ARG A 886 -3.42 14.45 4.52
C ARG A 886 -4.44 13.34 4.79
N THR A 887 -5.60 13.40 4.15
CA THR A 887 -6.57 12.29 4.12
C THR A 887 -6.37 11.37 2.90
N LEU A 888 -5.64 11.81 1.87
CA LEU A 888 -5.34 11.05 0.65
C LEU A 888 -4.01 11.54 0.03
N THR A 889 -3.10 10.64 -0.33
CA THR A 889 -1.82 10.96 -1.01
C THR A 889 -1.63 10.18 -2.31
N GLU A 890 -2.71 9.65 -2.88
CA GLU A 890 -2.65 8.88 -4.12
C GLU A 890 -2.16 9.75 -5.29
N THR A 891 -1.38 9.15 -6.18
CA THR A 891 -0.71 9.82 -7.29
C THR A 891 -0.74 8.94 -8.54
N PHE A 892 -0.19 9.45 -9.64
CA PHE A 892 0.00 8.72 -10.89
C PHE A 892 1.44 8.21 -11.07
N ALA A 893 2.23 8.08 -9.98
CA ALA A 893 3.64 7.71 -10.03
C ALA A 893 3.93 6.32 -10.64
N HIS A 894 2.93 5.43 -10.65
CA HIS A 894 3.03 4.10 -11.25
C HIS A 894 3.04 4.13 -12.78
N MET A 895 2.72 5.28 -13.40
CA MET A 895 2.77 5.44 -14.85
C MET A 895 4.21 5.70 -15.30
N ASN A 896 4.68 4.91 -16.27
CA ASN A 896 5.97 5.17 -16.90
C ASN A 896 5.87 6.44 -17.76
N PRO A 897 6.70 7.47 -17.49
CA PRO A 897 6.67 8.70 -18.27
C PRO A 897 7.05 8.46 -19.74
N GLY A 898 6.38 9.14 -20.66
CA GLY A 898 6.59 9.06 -22.11
C GLY A 898 5.37 8.52 -22.85
N VAL A 899 5.59 7.90 -24.01
CA VAL A 899 4.50 7.39 -24.85
C VAL A 899 3.99 6.05 -24.31
N GLY A 900 2.74 6.04 -23.82
CA GLY A 900 2.04 4.86 -23.31
C GLY A 900 0.70 4.63 -24.01
N GLN A 901 0.20 3.39 -23.96
CA GLN A 901 -1.10 3.00 -24.53
C GLN A 901 -2.21 3.07 -23.48
N PHE A 902 -3.30 3.75 -23.79
CA PHE A 902 -4.46 3.93 -22.91
C PHE A 902 -5.74 3.66 -23.69
N ALA A 903 -6.45 2.58 -23.36
CA ALA A 903 -7.58 2.09 -24.14
C ALA A 903 -7.29 1.96 -25.66
N GLY A 904 -6.08 1.50 -26.01
CA GLY A 904 -5.64 1.33 -27.40
C GLY A 904 -5.20 2.61 -28.12
N ILE A 905 -5.22 3.77 -27.45
CA ILE A 905 -4.76 5.04 -27.98
C ILE A 905 -3.41 5.42 -27.34
N PRO A 906 -2.36 5.72 -28.11
CA PRO A 906 -1.08 6.17 -27.57
C PRO A 906 -1.15 7.64 -27.11
N PHE A 907 -0.52 7.97 -25.98
CA PHE A 907 -0.38 9.34 -25.46
C PHE A 907 1.04 9.58 -24.90
N ASP A 908 1.59 10.79 -25.09
CA ASP A 908 2.80 11.25 -24.38
C ASP A 908 2.40 11.80 -22.99
N VAL A 909 2.71 11.05 -21.94
CA VAL A 909 2.32 11.37 -20.55
C VAL A 909 3.57 11.58 -19.72
N ARG A 910 3.84 12.81 -19.29
CA ARG A 910 5.05 13.15 -18.50
C ARG A 910 4.77 13.99 -17.25
N GLY A 911 3.59 14.60 -17.17
CA GLY A 911 3.14 15.44 -16.08
C GLY A 911 1.62 15.65 -16.17
N ILE A 912 1.09 16.53 -15.33
CA ILE A 912 -0.35 16.80 -15.24
C ILE A 912 -0.59 18.30 -15.40
N VAL A 913 -1.60 18.64 -16.20
CA VAL A 913 -2.20 19.97 -16.27
C VAL A 913 -3.51 19.92 -15.46
N ALA A 914 -3.46 20.32 -14.19
CA ALA A 914 -4.60 20.35 -13.29
C ALA A 914 -5.22 21.75 -13.24
N LEU A 915 -6.55 21.84 -13.34
CA LEU A 915 -7.29 23.09 -13.19
C LEU A 915 -8.01 23.14 -11.84
N ALA A 916 -8.31 24.35 -11.39
CA ALA A 916 -9.14 24.57 -10.22
C ALA A 916 -10.62 24.25 -10.50
N GLY A 917 -11.30 23.61 -9.54
CA GLY A 917 -12.76 23.64 -9.36
C GLY A 917 -13.13 24.41 -8.09
N ALA A 918 -14.43 24.53 -7.80
CA ALA A 918 -14.94 25.27 -6.64
C ALA A 918 -14.39 24.75 -5.31
N GLU A 919 -14.25 23.42 -5.16
CA GLU A 919 -13.70 22.80 -3.94
C GLU A 919 -12.22 23.16 -3.73
N THR A 920 -11.45 23.26 -4.81
CA THR A 920 -10.01 23.54 -4.75
C THR A 920 -9.69 25.02 -4.61
N GLU A 921 -10.54 25.91 -5.11
CA GLU A 921 -10.36 27.36 -4.98
C GLU A 921 -10.50 27.82 -3.52
N LEU A 922 -11.36 27.13 -2.77
CA LEU A 922 -11.58 27.39 -1.34
C LEU A 922 -10.48 26.83 -0.44
N ALA A 923 -9.57 26.01 -0.98
CA ALA A 923 -8.49 25.36 -0.23
C ALA A 923 -7.15 26.08 -0.44
N ALA A 924 -6.35 26.22 0.63
CA ALA A 924 -4.95 26.62 0.51
C ALA A 924 -4.15 25.45 -0.10
N GLY A 925 -4.05 25.42 -1.42
CA GLY A 925 -3.27 24.44 -2.17
C GLY A 925 -1.76 24.64 -2.03
N VAL A 926 -0.97 23.56 -2.05
CA VAL A 926 0.50 23.63 -2.10
C VAL A 926 0.98 24.22 -3.43
N TYR A 927 0.16 24.16 -4.48
CA TYR A 927 0.41 24.76 -5.78
C TYR A 927 -0.77 25.63 -6.20
N GLU A 928 -0.48 26.77 -6.85
CA GLU A 928 -1.49 27.66 -7.39
C GLU A 928 -2.15 27.04 -8.63
N LEU A 929 -3.39 26.56 -8.48
CA LEU A 929 -4.20 26.03 -9.59
C LEU A 929 -5.02 27.14 -10.23
N LYS A 930 -4.95 27.24 -11.55
CA LYS A 930 -5.70 28.23 -12.33
C LYS A 930 -6.99 27.61 -12.87
N PRO A 931 -8.05 28.40 -13.08
CA PRO A 931 -9.26 27.92 -13.75
C PRO A 931 -9.04 27.66 -15.26
N GLU A 932 -7.93 28.14 -15.82
CA GLU A 932 -7.66 28.08 -17.26
C GLU A 932 -6.16 28.03 -17.57
N VAL A 933 -5.81 27.24 -18.60
CA VAL A 933 -4.52 27.25 -19.30
C VAL A 933 -4.76 27.55 -20.78
N LYS A 934 -4.12 28.60 -21.30
CA LYS A 934 -4.30 29.07 -22.69
C LYS A 934 -3.13 28.70 -23.59
N GLY A 935 -3.41 28.62 -24.89
CA GLY A 935 -2.40 28.63 -25.94
C GLY A 935 -1.51 27.39 -25.99
N ILE A 936 -2.05 26.22 -25.68
CA ILE A 936 -1.34 24.95 -25.84
C ILE A 936 -1.17 24.71 -27.34
N ALA A 937 0.07 24.76 -27.83
CA ALA A 937 0.36 24.73 -29.26
C ALA A 937 0.04 23.37 -29.91
N VAL A 938 -0.66 23.41 -31.05
CA VAL A 938 -0.97 22.22 -31.87
C VAL A 938 -0.27 22.32 -33.23
N GLY A 939 -0.53 23.39 -33.98
CA GLY A 939 0.14 23.72 -35.23
C GLY A 939 -0.02 22.70 -36.36
N ARG A 940 -1.10 21.90 -36.38
CA ARG A 940 -1.32 20.87 -37.43
C ARG A 940 -2.79 20.58 -37.69
N LYS A 941 -3.05 19.93 -38.84
CA LYS A 941 -4.33 19.32 -39.18
C LYS A 941 -4.53 18.02 -38.40
N ALA A 942 -5.77 17.68 -38.14
CA ALA A 942 -6.16 16.45 -37.47
C ALA A 942 -7.61 16.09 -37.80
N SER A 943 -7.90 14.82 -38.04
CA SER A 943 -9.28 14.34 -38.21
C SER A 943 -10.02 14.15 -36.89
N ALA A 944 -9.29 13.87 -35.81
CA ALA A 944 -9.81 13.78 -34.46
C ALA A 944 -8.79 14.21 -33.40
N VAL A 945 -9.30 14.57 -32.21
CA VAL A 945 -8.51 14.90 -31.02
C VAL A 945 -8.93 13.95 -29.90
N HIS A 946 -7.96 13.22 -29.36
CA HIS A 946 -8.12 12.35 -28.20
C HIS A 946 -7.57 13.04 -26.95
N LEU A 947 -8.29 12.95 -25.84
CA LEU A 947 -7.85 13.49 -24.55
C LEU A 947 -7.68 12.37 -23.53
N LEU A 948 -6.54 12.31 -22.85
CA LEU A 948 -6.36 11.50 -21.65
C LEU A 948 -6.51 12.37 -20.40
N GLN A 949 -7.59 12.16 -19.66
CA GLN A 949 -8.08 13.10 -18.65
C GLN A 949 -8.69 12.40 -17.43
N GLY A 950 -8.95 13.20 -16.40
CA GLY A 950 -9.76 12.81 -15.25
C GLY A 950 -10.28 14.04 -14.51
N ALA A 951 -11.00 13.82 -13.41
CA ALA A 951 -11.51 14.92 -12.59
C ALA A 951 -11.46 14.59 -11.10
N GLY A 952 -11.01 15.54 -10.28
CA GLY A 952 -11.26 15.54 -8.84
C GLY A 952 -12.74 15.85 -8.57
N TRP A 953 -13.37 15.14 -7.62
CA TRP A 953 -14.77 15.38 -7.21
C TRP A 953 -15.80 15.25 -8.33
N GLY A 954 -15.46 14.61 -9.45
CA GLY A 954 -16.37 14.47 -10.61
C GLY A 954 -17.68 13.74 -10.27
N ASP A 955 -17.68 12.87 -9.25
CA ASP A 955 -18.87 12.13 -8.80
C ASP A 955 -19.81 12.95 -7.90
N ILE A 956 -19.45 14.17 -7.51
CA ILE A 956 -20.37 15.12 -6.86
C ILE A 956 -21.37 15.66 -7.89
N GLU A 957 -20.91 15.84 -9.13
CA GLU A 957 -21.72 16.45 -10.17
C GLU A 957 -22.79 15.49 -10.73
N PRO A 958 -23.98 16.01 -11.10
CA PRO A 958 -24.95 15.26 -11.88
C PRO A 958 -24.38 14.73 -13.21
N HIS A 959 -24.90 13.60 -13.68
CA HIS A 959 -24.52 13.08 -15.00
C HIS A 959 -24.88 14.11 -16.08
N GLY A 960 -23.97 14.38 -17.01
CA GLY A 960 -24.11 15.34 -18.10
C GLY A 960 -23.69 16.78 -17.74
N THR A 961 -23.35 17.08 -16.48
CA THR A 961 -22.86 18.41 -16.10
C THR A 961 -21.50 18.68 -16.74
N CYS A 962 -21.38 19.78 -17.48
CA CYS A 962 -20.09 20.24 -18.03
C CYS A 962 -19.20 20.78 -16.89
N ILE A 963 -18.05 20.14 -16.68
CA ILE A 963 -17.07 20.48 -15.63
C ILE A 963 -15.81 21.15 -16.20
N GLY A 964 -15.60 21.02 -17.51
CA GLY A 964 -14.46 21.63 -18.19
C GLY A 964 -14.68 21.69 -19.70
N GLN A 965 -13.82 22.44 -20.38
CA GLN A 965 -13.91 22.66 -21.82
C GLN A 965 -12.51 22.68 -22.44
N VAL A 966 -12.42 22.18 -23.68
CA VAL A 966 -11.28 22.42 -24.57
C VAL A 966 -11.74 23.35 -25.69
N VAL A 967 -11.15 24.54 -25.78
CA VAL A 967 -11.43 25.50 -26.85
C VAL A 967 -10.37 25.35 -27.91
N VAL A 968 -10.76 24.84 -29.07
CA VAL A 968 -9.90 24.62 -30.24
C VAL A 968 -9.90 25.88 -31.10
N HIS A 969 -8.71 26.44 -31.35
CA HIS A 969 -8.51 27.63 -32.19
C HIS A 969 -7.92 27.21 -33.53
N TYR A 970 -8.57 27.59 -34.63
CA TYR A 970 -8.11 27.30 -35.98
C TYR A 970 -7.34 28.48 -36.58
N GLU A 971 -6.55 28.20 -37.62
CA GLU A 971 -5.75 29.23 -38.32
C GLU A 971 -6.60 30.30 -39.04
N ASP A 972 -7.87 29.98 -39.35
CA ASP A 972 -8.83 30.92 -39.96
C ASP A 972 -9.44 31.91 -38.93
N GLY A 973 -9.09 31.77 -37.65
CA GLY A 973 -9.59 32.58 -36.54
C GLY A 973 -10.91 32.08 -35.93
N GLU A 974 -11.51 31.02 -36.46
CA GLU A 974 -12.68 30.40 -35.85
C GLU A 974 -12.30 29.51 -34.64
N THR A 975 -13.30 29.18 -33.83
CA THR A 975 -13.13 28.31 -32.65
C THR A 975 -14.18 27.21 -32.60
N SER A 976 -13.82 26.08 -31.99
CA SER A 976 -14.75 25.02 -31.60
C SER A 976 -14.60 24.74 -30.11
N VAL A 977 -15.72 24.49 -29.42
CA VAL A 977 -15.73 24.15 -28.00
C VAL A 977 -16.04 22.67 -27.85
N VAL A 978 -15.22 21.97 -27.07
CA VAL A 978 -15.40 20.58 -26.72
C VAL A 978 -15.70 20.50 -25.23
N ASP A 979 -16.91 20.12 -24.87
CA ASP A 979 -17.32 19.98 -23.47
C ASP A 979 -16.77 18.70 -22.84
N ILE A 980 -16.38 18.78 -21.57
CA ILE A 980 -16.00 17.66 -20.72
C ILE A 980 -17.06 17.52 -19.64
N CYS A 981 -17.89 16.48 -19.75
CA CYS A 981 -19.07 16.31 -18.91
C CYS A 981 -18.92 15.13 -17.94
N ALA A 982 -19.32 15.36 -16.68
CA ALA A 982 -19.33 14.34 -15.65
C ALA A 982 -20.28 13.18 -16.02
N GLY A 983 -19.80 11.95 -15.91
CA GLY A 983 -20.52 10.73 -16.28
C GLY A 983 -20.65 10.43 -17.77
N MET A 984 -20.43 11.41 -18.66
CA MET A 984 -20.38 11.20 -20.11
C MET A 984 -18.95 10.98 -20.60
N HIS A 985 -18.01 11.83 -20.16
CA HIS A 985 -16.62 11.79 -20.61
C HIS A 985 -15.68 11.35 -19.49
N VAL A 986 -15.96 11.77 -18.25
CA VAL A 986 -15.12 11.51 -17.07
C VAL A 986 -15.97 11.27 -15.83
N ARG A 987 -15.45 10.52 -14.86
CA ARG A 987 -15.94 10.44 -13.48
C ARG A 987 -14.85 10.93 -12.53
N ASP A 988 -15.09 10.81 -11.22
CA ASP A 988 -14.03 11.02 -10.24
C ASP A 988 -12.82 10.12 -10.55
N TRP A 989 -11.62 10.67 -10.53
CA TRP A 989 -10.38 9.91 -10.67
C TRP A 989 -10.19 8.92 -9.51
N PHE A 990 -10.70 9.24 -8.32
CA PHE A 990 -10.69 8.35 -7.17
C PHE A 990 -11.93 7.45 -7.23
N LEU A 991 -11.85 6.38 -8.02
CA LEU A 991 -12.99 5.54 -8.38
C LEU A 991 -13.60 4.81 -7.17
N THR A 992 -14.93 4.90 -7.05
CA THR A 992 -15.73 4.08 -6.12
C THR A 992 -16.05 2.69 -6.69
N ARG A 993 -16.41 1.72 -5.83
CA ARG A 993 -16.90 0.38 -6.22
C ARG A 993 -18.42 0.24 -6.06
N ASN A 994 -19.14 1.34 -5.84
CA ASN A 994 -20.57 1.26 -5.49
C ASN A 994 -21.50 1.12 -6.71
N HIS A 995 -21.03 1.54 -7.88
CA HIS A 995 -21.77 1.56 -9.15
C HIS A 995 -20.78 1.47 -10.32
N THR A 996 -21.30 1.33 -11.54
CA THR A 996 -20.48 1.25 -12.76
C THR A 996 -19.60 2.48 -12.92
N ARG A 997 -18.38 2.24 -13.39
CA ARG A 997 -17.34 3.26 -13.62
C ARG A 997 -17.28 3.69 -15.09
N GLN A 998 -18.07 3.04 -15.93
CA GLN A 998 -18.17 3.34 -17.35
C GLN A 998 -18.86 4.69 -17.54
N VAL A 999 -18.51 5.34 -18.65
CA VAL A 999 -19.05 6.63 -19.07
C VAL A 999 -19.70 6.45 -20.44
N SER A 1000 -20.68 7.28 -20.80
CA SER A 1000 -21.52 7.06 -21.97
C SER A 1000 -20.92 7.52 -23.30
N ASP A 1001 -19.99 8.48 -23.30
CA ASP A 1001 -19.33 9.04 -24.49
C ASP A 1001 -17.81 9.18 -24.29
N GLY A 1002 -17.24 8.16 -23.68
CA GLY A 1002 -15.82 8.03 -23.40
C GLY A 1002 -15.48 6.60 -23.00
N GLN A 1003 -14.26 6.36 -22.56
CA GLN A 1003 -13.81 5.04 -22.14
C GLN A 1003 -12.91 5.15 -20.92
N LEU A 1004 -13.11 4.25 -19.95
CA LEU A 1004 -12.18 4.10 -18.82
C LEU A 1004 -10.86 3.54 -19.35
N ALA A 1005 -9.83 4.38 -19.40
CA ALA A 1005 -8.62 4.16 -20.16
C ALA A 1005 -7.51 3.45 -19.37
N SER A 1006 -7.49 3.66 -18.06
CA SER A 1006 -6.62 2.95 -17.11
C SER A 1006 -7.25 2.90 -15.74
N VAL A 1007 -7.05 1.78 -15.03
CA VAL A 1007 -7.45 1.61 -13.63
C VAL A 1007 -6.32 0.92 -12.89
N HIS A 1008 -5.99 1.42 -11.71
CA HIS A 1008 -5.09 0.72 -10.80
C HIS A 1008 -5.63 0.80 -9.37
N PRO A 1009 -5.41 -0.23 -8.54
CA PRO A 1009 -5.89 -0.21 -7.17
C PRO A 1009 -5.19 0.85 -6.32
N SER A 1010 -5.95 1.57 -5.50
CA SER A 1010 -5.40 2.53 -4.53
C SER A 1010 -4.44 1.82 -3.57
N SER A 1011 -3.25 2.36 -3.36
CA SER A 1011 -2.31 1.80 -2.38
C SER A 1011 -2.80 2.02 -0.95
N GLN A 1012 -3.47 3.14 -0.68
CA GLN A 1012 -3.82 3.62 0.65
C GLN A 1012 -5.25 3.27 1.10
N VAL A 1013 -6.20 3.27 0.16
CA VAL A 1013 -7.64 3.15 0.47
C VAL A 1013 -8.22 1.87 -0.12
N ASN A 1014 -8.53 0.93 0.78
CA ASN A 1014 -9.20 -0.31 0.44
C ASN A 1014 -10.53 -0.07 -0.27
N GLY A 1015 -10.79 -0.84 -1.33
CA GLY A 1015 -12.04 -0.71 -2.10
C GLY A 1015 -12.16 0.58 -2.90
N ARG A 1016 -11.07 1.34 -3.04
CA ARG A 1016 -10.96 2.41 -4.03
C ARG A 1016 -9.88 2.06 -5.05
N ASP A 1017 -10.07 2.59 -6.24
CA ASP A 1017 -9.12 2.50 -7.33
C ASP A 1017 -8.88 3.91 -7.86
N ILE A 1018 -7.84 4.07 -8.67
CA ILE A 1018 -7.50 5.32 -9.30
C ILE A 1018 -7.67 5.12 -10.82
N GLY A 1019 -8.35 6.06 -11.47
CA GLY A 1019 -8.82 5.93 -12.84
C GLY A 1019 -8.52 7.13 -13.72
N LEU A 1020 -8.30 6.85 -15.01
CA LEU A 1020 -8.28 7.85 -16.08
C LEU A 1020 -9.25 7.47 -17.18
N TYR A 1021 -9.71 8.48 -17.90
CA TYR A 1021 -10.64 8.35 -19.00
C TYR A 1021 -10.05 8.90 -20.29
N THR A 1022 -10.47 8.31 -21.40
CA THR A 1022 -10.22 8.84 -22.74
C THR A 1022 -11.52 9.22 -23.40
N MET A 1023 -11.51 10.30 -24.16
CA MET A 1023 -12.60 10.67 -25.07
C MET A 1023 -12.03 11.09 -26.42
N THR A 1024 -12.83 10.93 -27.47
CA THR A 1024 -12.45 11.30 -28.84
C THR A 1024 -13.42 12.34 -29.37
N TRP A 1025 -12.91 13.52 -29.71
CA TRP A 1025 -13.66 14.53 -30.43
C TRP A 1025 -13.32 14.51 -31.91
N LYS A 1026 -14.33 14.35 -32.76
CA LYS A 1026 -14.16 14.41 -34.21
C LYS A 1026 -14.07 15.87 -34.64
N ASN A 1027 -12.99 16.23 -35.33
CA ASN A 1027 -12.78 17.59 -35.79
C ASN A 1027 -13.77 17.90 -36.93
N PRO A 1028 -14.66 18.89 -36.80
CA PRO A 1028 -15.59 19.27 -37.87
C PRO A 1028 -14.88 19.94 -39.07
N LYS A 1029 -13.64 20.41 -38.87
CA LYS A 1029 -12.78 21.02 -39.89
C LYS A 1029 -11.44 20.29 -39.99
N PRO A 1030 -11.40 19.03 -40.47
CA PRO A 1030 -10.17 18.25 -40.52
C PRO A 1030 -9.10 18.86 -41.43
N GLU A 1031 -9.54 19.62 -42.45
CA GLU A 1031 -8.67 20.29 -43.42
C GLU A 1031 -8.14 21.65 -42.97
N THR A 1032 -8.66 22.22 -41.87
CA THR A 1032 -8.18 23.49 -41.32
C THR A 1032 -7.18 23.21 -40.21
N LYS A 1033 -6.02 23.86 -40.24
CA LYS A 1033 -4.99 23.68 -39.22
C LYS A 1033 -5.51 24.16 -37.86
N ILE A 1034 -5.36 23.33 -36.82
CA ILE A 1034 -5.55 23.74 -35.43
C ILE A 1034 -4.27 24.46 -34.98
N GLU A 1035 -4.38 25.73 -34.60
CA GLU A 1035 -3.24 26.52 -34.11
C GLU A 1035 -2.92 26.16 -32.66
N SER A 1036 -3.92 26.23 -31.79
CA SER A 1036 -3.77 25.98 -30.36
C SER A 1036 -5.07 25.53 -29.71
N ILE A 1037 -4.96 25.00 -28.49
CA ILE A 1037 -6.11 24.74 -27.63
C ILE A 1037 -5.98 25.48 -26.29
N ASP A 1038 -7.11 25.88 -25.73
CA ASP A 1038 -7.22 26.30 -24.32
C ASP A 1038 -7.93 25.20 -23.52
N PHE A 1039 -7.49 24.97 -22.29
CA PHE A 1039 -8.12 24.05 -21.36
C PHE A 1039 -8.72 24.85 -20.19
N ARG A 1040 -10.03 24.72 -19.97
CA ARG A 1040 -10.83 25.55 -19.06
C ARG A 1040 -11.64 24.71 -18.09
N SER A 1041 -11.76 25.17 -16.86
CA SER A 1041 -12.72 24.68 -15.87
C SER A 1041 -14.01 25.51 -15.96
N THR A 1042 -15.16 24.88 -15.74
CA THR A 1042 -16.44 25.60 -15.58
C THR A 1042 -16.69 26.03 -14.13
N MET A 1043 -15.73 25.76 -13.23
CA MET A 1043 -15.77 26.11 -11.80
C MET A 1043 -16.95 25.48 -11.06
N THR A 1044 -17.36 24.27 -11.47
CA THR A 1044 -18.22 23.38 -10.68
C THR A 1044 -17.39 22.71 -9.57
N ALA A 1045 -17.98 21.81 -8.77
CA ALA A 1045 -17.20 21.05 -7.79
C ALA A 1045 -16.18 20.13 -8.47
N GLY A 1046 -16.52 19.61 -9.66
CA GLY A 1046 -15.63 18.80 -10.49
C GLY A 1046 -14.43 19.60 -11.00
N ALA A 1047 -13.23 19.27 -10.53
CA ALA A 1047 -11.98 19.89 -10.98
C ALA A 1047 -11.34 19.03 -12.09
N PRO A 1048 -11.27 19.48 -13.35
CA PRO A 1048 -10.73 18.68 -14.45
C PRO A 1048 -9.19 18.73 -14.50
N PHE A 1049 -8.57 17.66 -14.98
CA PHE A 1049 -7.14 17.61 -15.28
C PHE A 1049 -6.83 16.79 -16.54
N LEU A 1050 -5.69 17.10 -17.17
CA LEU A 1050 -5.25 16.53 -18.45
C LEU A 1050 -3.83 15.97 -18.35
N LEU A 1051 -3.59 14.77 -18.86
CA LEU A 1051 -2.28 14.10 -18.89
C LEU A 1051 -1.65 14.08 -20.28
N GLY A 1052 -2.47 14.01 -21.33
CA GLY A 1052 -2.00 13.93 -22.71
C GLY A 1052 -3.09 14.24 -23.72
N VAL A 1053 -2.66 14.68 -24.92
CA VAL A 1053 -3.52 14.92 -26.08
C VAL A 1053 -2.88 14.27 -27.29
N THR A 1054 -3.67 13.50 -28.03
CA THR A 1054 -3.24 12.81 -29.25
C THR A 1054 -4.14 13.19 -30.41
N LEU A 1055 -3.54 13.38 -31.58
CA LEU A 1055 -4.24 13.66 -32.83
C LEU A 1055 -4.23 12.44 -33.74
N ASP A 1056 -5.31 12.26 -34.48
CA ASP A 1056 -5.38 11.39 -35.65
C ASP A 1056 -5.17 12.20 -36.92
N ASP A 1057 -4.58 11.56 -37.93
CA ASP A 1057 -4.27 12.17 -39.23
C ASP A 1057 -5.52 12.44 -40.06
#